data_AF-A0A094DLH6-F1
#
_entry.id   AF-A0A094DLH6-F1
#
_cell.length_a   1.000
_cell.length_b   1.000
_cell.length_c   1.000
_cell.angle_alpha   90.00
_cell.angle_beta   90.00
_cell.angle_gamma   90.00
#
_symmetry.space_group_name_H-M   'P 1'
#
loop_
_entity.id
_entity.type
_entity.pdbx_description
1 polymer ?
#
loop_
_entity_poly.entity_id
_entity_poly.type
_entity_poly.pdbx_seq_one_letter_code
_entity_poly.pdbx_strand_id
1 'polypeptide(L)'
;MPSPVAQSPPKAEEAEAVAHQAETTIEVGGSESDTGFESEWGSTASTSVSSSVRDYTFENGRRYHKYSEGRYLFPNDESEQEREDMKHAMVLNLCGGRLHYSPLDNPQSVLDIGTGTGIWAIDFGDEYPSASVLGVDLSPIQPSWVPPNVKFMVDDAESPWIYPANNFDFVHLRHLASSLKNTPALISQAMANLKPGGWIEMQELYFVLASDDDSIPETHAFSKWLTFVRQGLEAFGVDLLSPAKSQERLKDAGFENVTERIFKVPIGTWPKNQTLAKVGLYGQAMCVDGLQGNSMKTFTKGLGWTAEEVEVFLVDVRDSLRDQSRTHPRNHTPHPHKTVDTMATHEQLASTSSRPPLDPTITTTAANTVNIGTRRSKLALIQAQIVHDGLKAAHPEIDFKIHAMATMGDKNQVTPLHSFGAKSLWTFELEHGLLDGSLDLIVHSLKDMPTQLPPQCKIGAITSRENARDVVVMKPTLPYKSIAELPAGSVVGTSSVRRSAQIARKFPDLKFKDVRGNLGTRLEKLDAEDGEYACLILAAAGLERVGLEDRITQHLDSKTPGGGILHAVGQGALGIEIRSDDKKTESLLTKLIDNDALLACLAERSLLRTLEGGCSVPIGVETEWIEKGKLLMKSIVVSLDGKDAVEAETLAEVLSEKDADEFGLAVAQDLIAKGASKILQAINITKDVVVDGPSA
;
A
#
# COMPACT_ATOMS: atom_id res chain seq x y z
N MET A 1 -15.05 -17.18 -24.71
CA MET A 1 -13.85 -16.50 -25.22
C MET A 1 -12.66 -17.15 -24.52
N PRO A 2 -11.71 -17.78 -25.23
CA PRO A 2 -10.57 -18.40 -24.58
C PRO A 2 -9.64 -17.33 -23.98
N SER A 3 -9.12 -17.59 -22.78
CA SER A 3 -8.17 -16.73 -22.07
C SER A 3 -6.92 -16.44 -22.89
N PRO A 4 -6.26 -15.27 -22.72
CA PRO A 4 -4.98 -15.01 -23.36
C PRO A 4 -3.93 -15.96 -22.76
N VAL A 5 -3.30 -16.74 -23.64
CA VAL A 5 -2.17 -17.61 -23.33
C VAL A 5 -0.98 -16.72 -23.00
N ALA A 6 -0.37 -16.88 -21.81
CA ALA A 6 0.92 -16.29 -21.48
C ALA A 6 1.94 -16.71 -22.55
N GLN A 7 2.53 -15.74 -23.25
CA GLN A 7 3.60 -16.01 -24.20
C GLN A 7 4.86 -16.44 -23.44
N SER A 8 5.48 -17.54 -23.88
CA SER A 8 6.75 -18.01 -23.36
C SER A 8 7.83 -16.92 -23.51
N PRO A 9 8.74 -16.74 -22.53
CA PRO A 9 9.83 -15.77 -22.65
C PRO A 9 10.73 -16.09 -23.85
N PRO A 10 11.33 -15.07 -24.50
CA PRO A 10 12.26 -15.27 -25.61
C PRO A 10 13.44 -16.15 -25.18
N LYS A 11 14.02 -16.90 -26.14
CA LYS A 11 15.21 -17.72 -25.84
C LYS A 11 16.37 -16.80 -25.44
N ALA A 12 17.20 -17.20 -24.47
CA ALA A 12 18.29 -16.37 -23.94
C ALA A 12 19.25 -15.81 -25.01
N GLU A 13 19.46 -16.52 -26.13
CA GLU A 13 20.26 -16.06 -27.27
C GLU A 13 19.60 -14.89 -28.03
N GLU A 14 18.28 -14.86 -28.14
CA GLU A 14 17.52 -13.78 -28.80
C GLU A 14 17.51 -12.51 -27.92
N ALA A 15 17.42 -12.69 -26.60
CA ALA A 15 17.51 -11.60 -25.62
C ALA A 15 18.88 -10.89 -25.67
N GLU A 16 19.97 -11.65 -25.72
CA GLU A 16 21.33 -11.11 -25.79
C GLU A 16 21.57 -10.39 -27.14
N ALA A 17 20.99 -10.91 -28.24
CA ALA A 17 21.07 -10.29 -29.56
C ALA A 17 20.33 -8.93 -29.64
N VAL A 18 19.17 -8.81 -28.99
CA VAL A 18 18.42 -7.53 -28.91
C VAL A 18 19.21 -6.50 -28.10
N ALA A 19 19.69 -6.88 -26.92
CA ALA A 19 20.50 -6.02 -26.06
C ALA A 19 21.77 -5.54 -26.80
N HIS A 20 22.47 -6.44 -27.49
CA HIS A 20 23.68 -6.09 -28.25
C HIS A 20 23.39 -5.13 -29.42
N GLN A 21 22.28 -5.31 -30.14
CA GLN A 21 21.88 -4.38 -31.22
C GLN A 21 21.51 -3.00 -30.66
N ALA A 22 20.86 -2.95 -29.50
CA ALA A 22 20.56 -1.68 -28.83
C ALA A 22 21.83 -0.97 -28.35
N GLU A 23 22.88 -1.69 -27.94
CA GLU A 23 24.16 -1.09 -27.51
C GLU A 23 25.04 -0.57 -28.66
N THR A 24 24.88 -1.14 -29.85
CA THR A 24 25.76 -0.87 -31.01
C THR A 24 25.06 -0.04 -32.08
N THR A 25 24.39 -0.68 -33.04
CA THR A 25 23.70 -0.03 -34.15
C THR A 25 22.39 -0.77 -34.45
N ILE A 26 21.28 -0.02 -34.52
CA ILE A 26 19.97 -0.58 -34.86
C ILE A 26 19.79 -0.58 -36.39
N GLU A 27 19.62 -1.76 -36.99
CA GLU A 27 19.40 -1.88 -38.45
C GLU A 27 18.04 -1.30 -38.87
N VAL A 28 18.00 -0.60 -40.01
CA VAL A 28 16.77 -0.03 -40.59
C VAL A 28 16.00 -1.10 -41.39
N GLY A 29 14.68 -1.20 -41.17
CA GLY A 29 13.81 -2.11 -41.92
C GLY A 29 13.55 -1.66 -43.37
N GLY A 30 13.38 -2.61 -44.29
CA GLY A 30 12.95 -2.32 -45.66
C GLY A 30 11.44 -2.03 -45.73
N SER A 31 11.02 -1.09 -46.59
CA SER A 31 9.61 -0.73 -46.77
C SER A 31 8.83 -1.84 -47.50
N GLU A 32 8.40 -2.86 -46.78
CA GLU A 32 7.28 -3.71 -47.20
C GLU A 32 6.14 -3.50 -46.21
N SER A 33 5.04 -2.95 -46.72
CA SER A 33 3.83 -2.66 -45.96
C SER A 33 3.17 -3.97 -45.51
N ASP A 34 3.45 -4.42 -44.29
CA ASP A 34 2.64 -5.45 -43.63
C ASP A 34 1.67 -4.76 -42.67
N THR A 35 0.47 -4.50 -43.17
CA THR A 35 -0.65 -3.88 -42.46
C THR A 35 -1.24 -4.88 -41.46
N GLY A 36 -0.63 -5.01 -40.27
CA GLY A 36 -1.08 -5.93 -39.22
C GLY A 36 -1.64 -5.28 -37.95
N PHE A 37 -1.54 -3.96 -37.79
CA PHE A 37 -2.06 -3.25 -36.62
C PHE A 37 -3.19 -2.31 -37.04
N GLU A 38 -4.42 -2.83 -37.12
CA GLU A 38 -5.62 -2.00 -37.21
C GLU A 38 -5.86 -1.29 -35.87
N SER A 39 -6.11 0.01 -35.95
CA SER A 39 -6.30 0.92 -34.82
C SER A 39 -7.79 1.15 -34.57
N GLU A 40 -8.29 0.72 -33.41
CA GLU A 40 -9.56 1.20 -32.86
C GLU A 40 -9.28 2.05 -31.61
N TRP A 41 -9.08 3.35 -31.81
CA TRP A 41 -9.01 4.33 -30.71
C TRP A 41 -10.37 5.03 -30.57
N GLY A 42 -11.27 4.43 -29.81
CA GLY A 42 -12.56 5.00 -29.44
C GLY A 42 -12.50 5.67 -28.07
N SER A 43 -12.37 7.00 -28.05
CA SER A 43 -12.58 7.81 -26.84
C SER A 43 -13.99 7.61 -26.30
N THR A 44 -14.11 7.02 -25.12
CA THR A 44 -15.32 7.12 -24.28
C THR A 44 -14.96 7.80 -22.97
N ALA A 45 -15.15 9.12 -22.96
CA ALA A 45 -15.22 9.88 -21.72
C ALA A 45 -16.46 9.43 -20.93
N SER A 46 -16.27 9.03 -19.66
CA SER A 46 -17.36 8.92 -18.69
C SER A 46 -16.94 9.50 -17.35
N THR A 47 -17.74 10.44 -16.87
CA THR A 47 -17.61 11.21 -15.65
C THR A 47 -18.17 10.46 -14.45
N SER A 48 -17.43 10.45 -13.34
CA SER A 48 -17.85 10.91 -11.99
C SER A 48 -17.02 10.24 -10.89
N VAL A 49 -16.45 11.06 -10.01
CA VAL A 49 -15.75 10.62 -8.78
C VAL A 49 -16.32 11.44 -7.62
N SER A 50 -16.61 10.77 -6.50
CA SER A 50 -16.75 11.41 -5.19
C SER A 50 -15.62 10.93 -4.27
N SER A 51 -15.15 11.86 -3.42
CA SER A 51 -13.88 11.89 -2.64
C SER A 51 -14.01 11.19 -1.26
N SER A 52 -12.98 10.88 -0.44
CA SER A 52 -11.59 11.31 -0.17
C SER A 52 -10.97 10.19 0.71
N VAL A 53 -9.68 9.83 0.78
CA VAL A 53 -8.43 10.59 0.94
C VAL A 53 -7.41 10.09 -0.06
N ARG A 54 -7.36 10.93 -1.07
CA ARG A 54 -6.59 10.96 -2.28
C ARG A 54 -6.42 12.45 -2.43
N ASP A 55 -5.61 13.01 -1.53
CA ASP A 55 -5.41 14.44 -1.49
C ASP A 55 -4.48 14.72 -2.67
N TYR A 56 -5.11 15.03 -3.80
CA TYR A 56 -4.45 15.40 -5.03
C TYR A 56 -4.72 16.88 -5.28
N THR A 57 -3.70 17.60 -5.72
CA THR A 57 -3.94 18.91 -6.32
C THR A 57 -4.28 18.70 -7.79
N PHE A 58 -5.34 19.34 -8.24
CA PHE A 58 -5.68 19.38 -9.66
C PHE A 58 -5.23 20.73 -10.19
N GLU A 59 -4.25 20.71 -11.09
CA GLU A 59 -3.77 21.90 -11.79
C GLU A 59 -3.88 21.64 -13.29
N ASN A 60 -4.54 22.54 -14.03
CA ASN A 60 -4.73 22.46 -15.47
C ASN A 60 -5.33 21.12 -15.96
N GLY A 61 -6.24 20.53 -15.20
CA GLY A 61 -6.94 19.28 -15.57
C GLY A 61 -6.16 17.99 -15.32
N ARG A 62 -4.94 18.07 -14.74
CA ARG A 62 -4.12 16.90 -14.37
C ARG A 62 -4.06 16.73 -12.85
N ARG A 63 -3.86 15.49 -12.39
CA ARG A 63 -3.85 15.13 -10.96
C ARG A 63 -2.41 15.04 -10.45
N TYR A 64 -2.07 15.70 -9.35
CA TYR A 64 -0.74 15.69 -8.74
C TYR A 64 -0.79 15.22 -7.27
N HIS A 65 0.27 14.60 -6.77
CA HIS A 65 0.39 14.21 -5.36
C HIS A 65 0.51 15.43 -4.42
N LYS A 66 0.04 15.30 -3.17
CA LYS A 66 0.11 16.37 -2.14
C LYS A 66 1.15 16.14 -1.05
N TYR A 67 1.67 14.92 -0.87
CA TYR A 67 2.73 14.63 0.09
C TYR A 67 4.04 15.30 -0.35
N SER A 68 4.65 16.15 0.49
CA SER A 68 5.80 17.01 0.11
C SER A 68 5.51 17.92 -1.11
N GLU A 69 4.39 18.65 -1.06
CA GLU A 69 3.91 19.57 -2.09
C GLU A 69 5.05 20.44 -2.68
N GLY A 70 5.28 20.31 -3.99
CA GLY A 70 6.34 21.02 -4.73
C GLY A 70 7.66 20.26 -4.92
N ARG A 71 7.83 19.06 -4.34
CA ARG A 71 9.02 18.23 -4.57
C ARG A 71 8.97 17.42 -5.86
N TYR A 72 7.82 16.83 -6.22
CA TYR A 72 7.63 16.10 -7.48
C TYR A 72 6.68 16.87 -8.41
N LEU A 73 7.02 16.86 -9.70
CA LEU A 73 6.56 17.86 -10.68
C LEU A 73 5.59 17.31 -11.72
N PHE A 74 5.41 16.00 -11.76
CA PHE A 74 4.60 15.31 -12.76
C PHE A 74 3.27 14.84 -12.18
N PRO A 75 2.24 14.65 -13.03
CA PRO A 75 0.96 14.13 -12.58
C PRO A 75 1.07 12.67 -12.11
N ASN A 76 0.01 12.15 -11.51
CA ASN A 76 -0.13 10.74 -11.11
C ASN A 76 -1.55 10.21 -11.40
N ASP A 77 -2.24 10.82 -12.37
CA ASP A 77 -3.50 10.33 -12.93
C ASP A 77 -3.31 9.02 -13.70
N GLU A 78 -4.43 8.40 -14.06
CA GLU A 78 -4.48 7.09 -14.70
C GLU A 78 -3.69 7.07 -16.02
N SER A 79 -3.78 8.15 -16.81
CA SER A 79 -3.00 8.31 -18.05
C SER A 79 -1.49 8.34 -17.81
N GLU A 80 -1.04 8.93 -16.69
CA GLU A 80 0.37 8.90 -16.31
C GLU A 80 0.81 7.50 -15.90
N GLN A 81 0.00 6.79 -15.12
CA GLN A 81 0.29 5.43 -14.65
C GLN A 81 0.43 4.45 -15.82
N GLU A 82 -0.50 4.51 -16.78
CA GLU A 82 -0.42 3.72 -18.02
C GLU A 82 0.88 4.01 -18.79
N ARG A 83 1.33 5.26 -18.81
CA ARG A 83 2.61 5.64 -19.44
C ARG A 83 3.81 5.09 -18.68
N GLU A 84 3.81 5.07 -17.34
CA GLU A 84 4.88 4.46 -16.54
C GLU A 84 4.93 2.94 -16.72
N ASP A 85 3.79 2.25 -16.77
CA ASP A 85 3.72 0.81 -17.06
C ASP A 85 4.28 0.50 -18.47
N MET A 86 3.99 1.38 -19.44
CA MET A 86 4.55 1.27 -20.79
C MET A 86 6.08 1.41 -20.80
N LYS A 87 6.65 2.31 -19.99
CA LYS A 87 8.11 2.43 -19.84
C LYS A 87 8.72 1.16 -19.26
N HIS A 88 8.07 0.57 -18.26
CA HIS A 88 8.53 -0.70 -17.70
C HIS A 88 8.58 -1.80 -18.76
N ALA A 89 7.50 -1.97 -19.55
CA ALA A 89 7.48 -2.92 -20.66
C ALA A 89 8.55 -2.61 -21.72
N MET A 90 8.78 -1.34 -22.04
CA MET A 90 9.82 -0.90 -22.97
C MET A 90 11.21 -1.33 -22.48
N VAL A 91 11.55 -1.04 -21.22
CA VAL A 91 12.86 -1.41 -20.62
C VAL A 91 13.01 -2.92 -20.56
N LEU A 92 11.97 -3.68 -20.18
CA LEU A 92 12.04 -5.14 -20.23
C LEU A 92 12.34 -5.66 -21.63
N ASN A 93 11.68 -5.16 -22.67
CA ASN A 93 11.95 -5.59 -24.05
C ASN A 93 13.37 -5.17 -24.51
N LEU A 94 13.84 -4.01 -24.07
CA LEU A 94 15.19 -3.51 -24.35
C LEU A 94 16.27 -4.36 -23.69
N CYS A 95 16.04 -4.78 -22.45
CA CYS A 95 16.94 -5.61 -21.64
C CYS A 95 16.75 -7.11 -21.86
N GLY A 96 16.00 -7.51 -22.91
CA GLY A 96 15.80 -8.92 -23.25
C GLY A 96 15.00 -9.72 -22.22
N GLY A 97 14.13 -9.06 -21.46
CA GLY A 97 13.28 -9.64 -20.42
C GLY A 97 13.90 -9.63 -19.02
N ARG A 98 15.13 -9.11 -18.85
CA ARG A 98 15.79 -9.03 -17.54
C ARG A 98 15.30 -7.80 -16.75
N LEU A 99 15.01 -8.00 -15.46
CA LEU A 99 14.67 -6.91 -14.54
C LEU A 99 15.90 -6.14 -14.06
N HIS A 100 17.05 -6.83 -13.98
CA HIS A 100 18.33 -6.30 -13.53
C HIS A 100 19.49 -7.01 -14.26
N TYR A 101 20.67 -6.38 -14.27
CA TYR A 101 21.90 -6.98 -14.78
C TYR A 101 22.94 -7.26 -13.69
N SER A 102 22.72 -6.75 -12.48
CA SER A 102 23.49 -7.09 -11.30
C SER A 102 23.53 -8.62 -11.12
N PRO A 103 24.70 -9.22 -10.85
CA PRO A 103 24.82 -10.68 -10.67
C PRO A 103 24.28 -11.10 -9.30
N LEU A 104 22.96 -11.06 -9.15
CA LEU A 104 22.24 -11.52 -7.97
C LEU A 104 22.02 -13.04 -8.05
N ASP A 105 22.39 -13.76 -6.99
CA ASP A 105 22.16 -15.21 -6.88
C ASP A 105 20.87 -15.51 -6.08
N ASN A 106 20.85 -15.17 -4.80
CA ASN A 106 19.70 -15.36 -3.91
C ASN A 106 19.51 -14.14 -2.98
N PRO A 107 19.10 -12.97 -3.51
CA PRO A 107 18.89 -11.77 -2.72
C PRO A 107 17.80 -12.03 -1.65
N GLN A 108 17.96 -11.46 -0.45
CA GLN A 108 17.01 -11.64 0.66
C GLN A 108 16.27 -10.36 1.02
N SER A 109 16.90 -9.19 0.84
CA SER A 109 16.32 -7.88 1.13
C SER A 109 16.62 -6.92 -0.01
N VAL A 110 15.57 -6.42 -0.66
CA VAL A 110 15.66 -5.57 -1.84
C VAL A 110 14.88 -4.28 -1.61
N LEU A 111 15.47 -3.15 -1.99
CA LEU A 111 14.84 -1.83 -1.97
C LEU A 111 14.66 -1.34 -3.40
N ASP A 112 13.42 -1.05 -3.79
CA ASP A 112 13.09 -0.40 -5.06
C ASP A 112 12.69 1.06 -4.79
N ILE A 113 13.52 2.00 -5.22
CA ILE A 113 13.36 3.41 -4.95
C ILE A 113 12.59 4.06 -6.10
N GLY A 114 11.56 4.84 -5.75
CA GLY A 114 10.67 5.47 -6.70
C GLY A 114 9.89 4.43 -7.51
N THR A 115 9.25 3.51 -6.79
CA THR A 115 8.64 2.29 -7.37
C THR A 115 7.50 2.58 -8.36
N GLY A 116 6.98 3.82 -8.40
CA GLY A 116 5.94 4.22 -9.34
C GLY A 116 4.67 3.39 -9.14
N THR A 117 4.18 2.71 -10.18
CA THR A 117 3.04 1.78 -10.08
C THR A 117 3.36 0.51 -9.28
N GLY A 118 4.64 0.25 -8.98
CA GLY A 118 5.09 -0.94 -8.27
C GLY A 118 5.35 -2.15 -9.17
N ILE A 119 5.13 -2.02 -10.48
CA ILE A 119 5.23 -3.13 -11.44
C ILE A 119 6.61 -3.82 -11.43
N TRP A 120 7.70 -3.06 -11.29
CA TRP A 120 9.05 -3.65 -11.19
C TRP A 120 9.23 -4.45 -9.90
N ALA A 121 8.81 -3.92 -8.76
CA ALA A 121 8.93 -4.60 -7.48
C ALA A 121 8.08 -5.88 -7.42
N ILE A 122 6.93 -5.88 -8.10
CA ILE A 122 6.06 -7.05 -8.26
C ILE A 122 6.75 -8.12 -9.11
N ASP A 123 7.20 -7.77 -10.30
CA ASP A 123 7.89 -8.71 -11.20
C ASP A 123 9.16 -9.28 -10.54
N PHE A 124 9.90 -8.45 -9.80
CA PHE A 124 11.09 -8.89 -9.05
C PHE A 124 10.71 -9.84 -7.91
N GLY A 125 9.61 -9.55 -7.20
CA GLY A 125 9.10 -10.42 -6.14
C GLY A 125 8.65 -11.79 -6.65
N ASP A 126 8.08 -11.84 -7.86
CA ASP A 126 7.72 -13.08 -8.54
C ASP A 126 8.96 -13.86 -9.03
N GLU A 127 9.99 -13.16 -9.53
CA GLU A 127 11.27 -13.79 -9.94
C GLU A 127 12.06 -14.33 -8.74
N TYR A 128 12.01 -13.64 -7.60
CA TYR A 128 12.69 -14.02 -6.35
C TYR A 128 11.71 -14.15 -5.17
N PRO A 129 10.90 -15.23 -5.10
CA PRO A 129 9.91 -15.42 -4.03
C PRO A 129 10.49 -15.50 -2.60
N SER A 130 11.80 -15.78 -2.48
CA SER A 130 12.53 -15.80 -1.21
C SER A 130 12.98 -14.40 -0.75
N ALA A 131 13.01 -13.41 -1.63
CA ALA A 131 13.46 -12.06 -1.33
C ALA A 131 12.32 -11.23 -0.75
N SER A 132 12.57 -10.44 0.30
CA SER A 132 11.69 -9.38 0.75
C SER A 132 11.96 -8.11 -0.06
N VAL A 133 10.98 -7.66 -0.85
CA VAL A 133 11.07 -6.46 -1.71
C VAL A 133 10.28 -5.32 -1.07
N LEU A 134 10.95 -4.20 -0.83
CA LEU A 134 10.34 -2.96 -0.35
C LEU A 134 10.39 -1.90 -1.47
N GLY A 135 9.24 -1.55 -2.04
CA GLY A 135 9.12 -0.41 -2.94
C GLY A 135 8.79 0.87 -2.17
N VAL A 136 9.53 1.94 -2.44
CA VAL A 136 9.32 3.26 -1.83
C VAL A 136 8.91 4.26 -2.89
N ASP A 137 7.86 5.04 -2.64
CA ASP A 137 7.44 6.13 -3.54
C ASP A 137 6.78 7.29 -2.79
N LEU A 138 6.81 8.49 -3.36
CA LEU A 138 6.08 9.64 -2.81
C LEU A 138 4.56 9.54 -3.00
N SER A 139 4.12 8.79 -4.01
CA SER A 139 2.73 8.63 -4.42
C SER A 139 2.22 7.22 -4.07
N PRO A 140 1.12 7.08 -3.31
CA PRO A 140 0.48 5.80 -3.06
C PRO A 140 -0.40 5.37 -4.25
N ILE A 141 0.22 4.95 -5.35
CA ILE A 141 -0.46 4.53 -6.59
C ILE A 141 -0.30 3.04 -6.89
N GLN A 142 0.33 2.29 -5.99
CA GLN A 142 0.65 0.87 -6.18
C GLN A 142 -0.60 -0.02 -5.96
N PRO A 143 -0.69 -1.18 -6.64
CA PRO A 143 -1.83 -2.07 -6.53
C PRO A 143 -1.90 -2.72 -5.14
N SER A 144 -3.12 -3.10 -4.73
CA SER A 144 -3.35 -3.77 -3.45
C SER A 144 -3.09 -5.28 -3.47
N TRP A 145 -3.04 -5.88 -4.66
CA TRP A 145 -2.77 -7.31 -4.85
C TRP A 145 -1.35 -7.45 -5.39
N VAL A 146 -0.45 -7.95 -4.56
CA VAL A 146 0.98 -8.06 -4.82
C VAL A 146 1.48 -9.40 -4.29
N PRO A 147 2.64 -9.88 -4.76
CA PRO A 147 3.27 -11.06 -4.19
C PRO A 147 3.48 -10.90 -2.68
N PRO A 148 3.38 -11.97 -1.87
CA PRO A 148 3.40 -11.89 -0.40
C PRO A 148 4.73 -11.35 0.16
N ASN A 149 5.78 -11.37 -0.65
CA ASN A 149 7.12 -10.90 -0.35
C ASN A 149 7.37 -9.45 -0.82
N VAL A 150 6.38 -8.78 -1.42
CA VAL A 150 6.48 -7.38 -1.89
C VAL A 150 5.67 -6.46 -0.97
N LYS A 151 6.28 -5.34 -0.57
CA LYS A 151 5.65 -4.30 0.26
C LYS A 151 5.91 -2.92 -0.34
N PHE A 152 4.96 -2.01 -0.16
CA PHE A 152 5.09 -0.62 -0.59
C PHE A 152 5.02 0.34 0.59
N MET A 153 5.83 1.39 0.56
CA MET A 153 5.87 2.43 1.56
C MET A 153 5.83 3.82 0.91
N VAL A 154 4.99 4.69 1.45
CA VAL A 154 4.98 6.10 1.06
C VAL A 154 6.08 6.83 1.82
N ASP A 155 7.18 7.14 1.15
CA ASP A 155 8.31 7.85 1.74
C ASP A 155 9.07 8.66 0.69
N ASP A 156 9.82 9.65 1.17
CA ASP A 156 10.71 10.46 0.35
C ASP A 156 12.12 9.84 0.36
N ALA A 157 12.51 9.26 -0.78
CA ALA A 157 13.81 8.61 -0.94
C ALA A 157 15.02 9.51 -0.67
N GLU A 158 14.88 10.84 -0.76
CA GLU A 158 15.94 11.81 -0.46
C GLU A 158 16.01 12.16 1.03
N SER A 159 15.06 11.73 1.85
CA SER A 159 15.11 11.88 3.30
C SER A 159 16.12 10.90 3.93
N PRO A 160 16.59 11.16 5.17
CA PRO A 160 17.46 10.23 5.88
C PRO A 160 16.84 8.84 6.00
N TRP A 161 17.51 7.82 5.47
CA TRP A 161 17.06 6.43 5.56
C TRP A 161 17.20 5.93 6.99
N ILE A 162 16.11 5.42 7.54
CA ILE A 162 16.03 4.95 8.93
C ILE A 162 16.26 3.44 9.06
N TYR A 163 16.76 2.79 8.00
CA TYR A 163 17.09 1.38 8.02
C TYR A 163 18.38 1.13 8.82
N PRO A 164 18.56 -0.08 9.39
CA PRO A 164 19.84 -0.49 9.94
C PRO A 164 20.94 -0.47 8.88
N ALA A 165 22.19 -0.25 9.30
CA ALA A 165 23.33 -0.45 8.40
C ALA A 165 23.38 -1.92 7.91
N ASN A 166 23.82 -2.14 6.67
CA ASN A 166 23.88 -3.48 6.06
C ASN A 166 22.52 -4.21 6.00
N ASN A 167 21.46 -3.51 5.62
CA ASN A 167 20.11 -4.05 5.56
C ASN A 167 19.74 -4.68 4.20
N PHE A 168 20.24 -4.14 3.09
CA PHE A 168 19.83 -4.55 1.74
C PHE A 168 20.93 -5.35 1.01
N ASP A 169 20.50 -6.37 0.27
CA ASP A 169 21.34 -7.08 -0.70
C ASP A 169 21.34 -6.36 -2.05
N PHE A 170 20.22 -5.69 -2.37
CA PHE A 170 20.05 -4.98 -3.63
C PHE A 170 19.26 -3.68 -3.45
N VAL A 171 19.75 -2.59 -4.04
CA VAL A 171 19.05 -1.31 -4.14
C VAL A 171 18.86 -1.01 -5.63
N HIS A 172 17.62 -0.90 -6.07
CA HIS A 172 17.26 -0.58 -7.44
C HIS A 172 16.61 0.80 -7.52
N LEU A 173 16.87 1.52 -8.61
CA LEU A 173 16.06 2.65 -9.03
C LEU A 173 15.96 2.74 -10.54
N ARG A 174 14.81 3.23 -11.03
CA ARG A 174 14.55 3.39 -12.45
C ARG A 174 13.75 4.67 -12.73
N HIS A 175 14.16 5.40 -13.77
CA HIS A 175 13.47 6.60 -14.28
C HIS A 175 13.27 7.74 -13.27
N LEU A 176 14.22 7.97 -12.37
CA LEU A 176 14.17 9.03 -11.36
C LEU A 176 14.97 10.28 -11.71
N ALA A 177 15.65 10.32 -12.86
CA ALA A 177 16.44 11.46 -13.33
C ALA A 177 15.66 12.80 -13.28
N SER A 178 14.36 12.77 -13.56
CA SER A 178 13.50 13.96 -13.57
C SER A 178 12.94 14.33 -12.19
N SER A 179 13.24 13.55 -11.15
CA SER A 179 12.62 13.65 -9.82
C SER A 179 13.63 13.87 -8.70
N LEU A 180 14.85 13.35 -8.81
CA LEU A 180 15.89 13.48 -7.79
C LEU A 180 16.60 14.84 -7.87
N LYS A 181 16.82 15.45 -6.71
CA LYS A 181 17.55 16.72 -6.57
C LYS A 181 19.01 16.50 -6.13
N ASN A 182 19.28 15.42 -5.40
CA ASN A 182 20.58 15.12 -4.82
C ASN A 182 20.93 13.62 -4.91
N THR A 183 21.22 13.19 -6.13
CA THR A 183 21.70 11.82 -6.42
C THR A 183 22.94 11.43 -5.60
N PRO A 184 23.97 12.29 -5.39
CA PRO A 184 25.12 11.91 -4.56
C PRO A 184 24.77 11.54 -3.11
N ALA A 185 23.84 12.26 -2.48
CA ALA A 185 23.36 11.93 -1.15
C ALA A 185 22.61 10.59 -1.16
N LEU A 186 21.73 10.35 -2.14
CA LEU A 186 21.01 9.09 -2.30
C LEU A 186 21.97 7.90 -2.45
N ILE A 187 23.00 8.03 -3.30
CA ILE A 187 24.04 7.00 -3.48
C ILE A 187 24.79 6.74 -2.17
N SER A 188 25.12 7.79 -1.42
CA SER A 188 25.79 7.66 -0.11
C SER A 188 24.92 6.91 0.90
N GLN A 189 23.60 7.14 0.88
CA GLN A 189 22.65 6.42 1.72
C GLN A 189 22.53 4.95 1.31
N ALA A 190 22.48 4.67 0.01
CA ALA A 190 22.51 3.30 -0.50
C ALA A 190 23.76 2.55 -0.03
N MET A 191 24.93 3.19 -0.14
CA MET A 191 26.20 2.64 0.31
C MET A 191 26.18 2.26 1.80
N ALA A 192 25.66 3.14 2.66
CA ALA A 192 25.61 2.91 4.11
C ALA A 192 24.64 1.78 4.52
N ASN A 193 23.65 1.48 3.67
CA ASN A 193 22.58 0.53 3.97
C ASN A 193 22.70 -0.78 3.18
N LEU A 194 23.58 -0.87 2.18
CA LEU A 194 23.91 -2.11 1.49
C LEU A 194 24.83 -2.99 2.34
N LYS A 195 24.56 -4.29 2.35
CA LYS A 195 25.48 -5.27 2.93
C LYS A 195 26.80 -5.30 2.17
N PRO A 196 27.90 -5.75 2.79
CA PRO A 196 29.07 -6.15 2.04
C PRO A 196 28.69 -7.23 1.01
N GLY A 197 29.07 -7.04 -0.24
CA GLY A 197 28.67 -7.83 -1.41
C GLY A 197 27.35 -7.39 -2.05
N GLY A 198 26.64 -6.41 -1.48
CA GLY A 198 25.37 -5.89 -2.01
C GLY A 198 25.56 -5.01 -3.24
N TRP A 199 24.50 -4.92 -4.05
CA TRP A 199 24.50 -4.20 -5.33
C TRP A 199 23.58 -2.99 -5.31
N ILE A 200 23.99 -1.93 -6.01
CA ILE A 200 23.09 -0.86 -6.47
C ILE A 200 22.99 -0.90 -7.99
N GLU A 201 21.78 -0.75 -8.53
CA GLU A 201 21.54 -0.62 -9.97
C GLU A 201 20.62 0.56 -10.28
N MET A 202 21.04 1.36 -11.25
CA MET A 202 20.37 2.58 -11.68
C MET A 202 20.05 2.49 -13.17
N GLN A 203 18.77 2.33 -13.52
CA GLN A 203 18.30 2.23 -14.89
C GLN A 203 17.60 3.53 -15.33
N GLU A 204 18.34 4.41 -15.99
CA GLU A 204 17.88 5.77 -16.27
C GLU A 204 17.71 6.04 -17.76
N LEU A 205 16.73 6.88 -18.10
CA LEU A 205 16.60 7.42 -19.45
C LEU A 205 17.41 8.71 -19.56
N TYR A 206 18.28 8.78 -20.56
CA TYR A 206 19.01 9.99 -20.88
C TYR A 206 18.19 10.86 -21.84
N PHE A 207 17.63 11.97 -21.37
CA PHE A 207 16.68 12.80 -22.13
C PHE A 207 17.34 13.77 -23.12
N VAL A 208 18.15 13.22 -24.04
CA VAL A 208 18.73 13.93 -25.19
C VAL A 208 18.29 13.24 -26.47
N LEU A 209 17.76 14.02 -27.42
CA LEU A 209 17.43 13.53 -28.75
C LEU A 209 18.72 13.44 -29.57
N ALA A 210 19.01 12.26 -30.10
CA ALA A 210 20.20 12.00 -30.91
C ALA A 210 19.82 11.23 -32.18
N SER A 211 20.78 11.12 -33.09
CA SER A 211 20.67 10.30 -34.30
C SER A 211 22.06 9.80 -34.64
N ASP A 212 22.17 8.59 -35.18
CA ASP A 212 23.48 8.00 -35.54
C ASP A 212 24.13 8.69 -36.75
N ASP A 213 23.37 9.48 -37.50
CA ASP A 213 23.74 10.14 -38.74
C ASP A 213 23.63 11.67 -38.69
N ASP A 214 23.57 12.26 -37.47
CA ASP A 214 23.46 13.71 -37.23
C ASP A 214 22.30 14.41 -37.97
N SER A 215 21.27 13.62 -38.25
CA SER A 215 20.18 13.95 -39.15
C SER A 215 19.08 14.77 -38.49
N ILE A 216 19.10 14.89 -37.17
CA ILE A 216 18.19 15.74 -36.40
C ILE A 216 18.86 17.10 -36.13
N PRO A 217 18.35 18.19 -36.70
CA PRO A 217 18.86 19.52 -36.36
C PRO A 217 18.44 19.91 -34.94
N GLU A 218 19.26 20.73 -34.26
CA GLU A 218 18.90 21.33 -32.96
C GLU A 218 17.59 22.12 -33.01
N THR A 219 17.19 22.58 -34.20
CA THR A 219 15.95 23.30 -34.44
C THR A 219 14.69 22.41 -34.44
N HIS A 220 14.85 21.08 -34.39
CA HIS A 220 13.75 20.11 -34.34
C HIS A 220 12.83 20.39 -33.16
N ALA A 221 11.51 20.33 -33.37
CA ALA A 221 10.52 20.74 -32.37
C ALA A 221 10.63 19.92 -31.08
N PHE A 222 10.86 18.60 -31.19
CA PHE A 222 11.09 17.76 -30.01
C PHE A 222 12.41 18.06 -29.27
N SER A 223 13.49 18.43 -29.98
CA SER A 223 14.76 18.86 -29.36
C SER A 223 14.57 20.15 -28.55
N LYS A 224 13.80 21.09 -29.10
CA LYS A 224 13.43 22.32 -28.38
C LYS A 224 12.58 22.02 -27.15
N TRP A 225 11.62 21.10 -27.27
CA TRP A 225 10.79 20.68 -26.15
C TRP A 225 11.63 20.08 -25.01
N LEU A 226 12.55 19.15 -25.29
CA LEU A 226 13.47 18.60 -24.29
C LEU A 226 14.34 19.69 -23.63
N THR A 227 14.79 20.67 -24.42
CA THR A 227 15.57 21.81 -23.91
C THR A 227 14.75 22.63 -22.91
N PHE A 228 13.49 22.92 -23.22
CA PHE A 228 12.62 23.66 -22.31
C PHE A 228 12.24 22.84 -21.07
N VAL A 229 12.03 21.53 -21.19
CA VAL A 229 11.81 20.65 -20.02
C VAL A 229 13.01 20.72 -19.09
N ARG A 230 14.23 20.59 -19.63
CA ARG A 230 15.47 20.71 -18.84
C ARG A 230 15.56 22.07 -18.14
N GLN A 231 15.40 23.17 -18.86
CA GLN A 231 15.45 24.52 -18.27
C GLN A 231 14.37 24.73 -17.20
N GLY A 232 13.16 24.21 -17.43
CA GLY A 232 12.07 24.28 -16.48
C GLY A 232 12.36 23.48 -15.20
N LEU A 233 12.98 22.30 -15.31
CA LEU A 233 13.38 21.46 -14.17
C LEU A 233 14.56 22.04 -13.38
N GLU A 234 15.51 22.70 -14.05
CA GLU A 234 16.62 23.41 -13.40
C GLU A 234 16.12 24.47 -12.40
N ALA A 235 15.01 25.15 -12.70
CA ALA A 235 14.36 26.09 -11.80
C ALA A 235 13.87 25.46 -10.47
N PHE A 236 13.70 24.14 -10.43
CA PHE A 236 13.32 23.36 -9.24
C PHE A 236 14.47 22.60 -8.58
N GLY A 237 15.70 22.78 -9.09
CA GLY A 237 16.91 22.12 -8.60
C GLY A 237 17.06 20.67 -9.08
N VAL A 238 16.44 20.31 -10.20
CA VAL A 238 16.55 18.97 -10.80
C VAL A 238 17.44 19.03 -12.04
N ASP A 239 18.46 18.16 -12.09
CA ASP A 239 19.35 18.00 -13.23
C ASP A 239 18.94 16.77 -14.06
N LEU A 240 18.22 17.00 -15.17
CA LEU A 240 17.73 15.91 -16.03
C LEU A 240 18.87 15.11 -16.70
N LEU A 241 20.08 15.65 -16.77
CA LEU A 241 21.27 15.00 -17.34
C LEU A 241 22.15 14.35 -16.26
N SER A 242 21.70 14.38 -15.00
CA SER A 242 22.33 13.73 -13.85
C SER A 242 22.78 12.28 -14.09
N PRO A 243 22.03 11.44 -14.84
CA PRO A 243 22.44 10.06 -15.12
C PRO A 243 23.81 9.91 -15.81
N ALA A 244 24.26 10.89 -16.60
CA ALA A 244 25.56 10.83 -17.27
C ALA A 244 26.76 10.82 -16.31
N LYS A 245 26.53 11.12 -15.02
CA LYS A 245 27.55 11.12 -13.96
C LYS A 245 27.38 9.96 -12.98
N SER A 246 26.45 9.02 -13.21
CA SER A 246 26.15 7.95 -12.26
C SER A 246 27.36 7.06 -12.00
N GLN A 247 28.08 6.67 -13.06
CA GLN A 247 29.29 5.84 -12.92
C GLN A 247 30.38 6.52 -12.10
N GLU A 248 30.65 7.81 -12.35
CA GLU A 248 31.63 8.60 -11.58
C GLU A 248 31.20 8.71 -10.11
N ARG A 249 29.93 9.04 -9.86
CA ARG A 249 29.41 9.21 -8.50
C ARG A 249 29.41 7.93 -7.67
N LEU A 250 29.15 6.78 -8.29
CA LEU A 250 29.25 5.48 -7.63
C LEU A 250 30.70 5.18 -7.23
N LYS A 251 31.67 5.45 -8.12
CA LYS A 251 33.10 5.31 -7.81
C LYS A 251 33.52 6.26 -6.68
N ASP A 252 33.10 7.52 -6.73
CA ASP A 252 33.40 8.53 -5.71
C ASP A 252 32.81 8.19 -4.34
N ALA A 253 31.64 7.56 -4.31
CA ALA A 253 31.01 7.05 -3.09
C ALA A 253 31.70 5.80 -2.52
N GLY A 254 32.64 5.22 -3.25
CA GLY A 254 33.45 4.07 -2.84
C GLY A 254 32.93 2.72 -3.34
N PHE A 255 31.97 2.68 -4.27
CA PHE A 255 31.52 1.42 -4.84
C PHE A 255 32.60 0.83 -5.77
N GLU A 256 32.68 -0.49 -5.76
CA GLU A 256 33.58 -1.30 -6.58
C GLU A 256 32.80 -2.00 -7.72
N ASN A 257 33.50 -2.61 -8.67
CA ASN A 257 32.91 -3.28 -9.85
C ASN A 257 31.85 -2.45 -10.60
N VAL A 258 32.07 -1.13 -10.69
CA VAL A 258 31.14 -0.22 -11.37
C VAL A 258 31.16 -0.48 -12.88
N THR A 259 30.04 -0.95 -13.43
CA THR A 259 29.83 -1.15 -14.88
C THR A 259 28.71 -0.24 -15.37
N GLU A 260 28.79 0.15 -16.64
CA GLU A 260 27.77 0.97 -17.31
C GLU A 260 27.46 0.32 -18.66
N ARG A 261 26.17 0.16 -18.95
CA ARG A 261 25.63 -0.28 -20.24
C ARG A 261 24.77 0.82 -20.82
N ILE A 262 24.89 1.04 -22.12
CA ILE A 262 24.20 2.13 -22.81
C ILE A 262 23.37 1.51 -23.95
N PHE A 263 22.06 1.55 -23.82
CA PHE A 263 21.12 1.04 -24.82
C PHE A 263 20.47 2.18 -25.59
N LYS A 264 20.41 2.11 -26.92
CA LYS A 264 19.64 3.03 -27.76
C LYS A 264 18.16 2.68 -27.70
N VAL A 265 17.32 3.64 -27.32
CA VAL A 265 15.86 3.54 -27.44
C VAL A 265 15.46 4.19 -28.77
N PRO A 266 14.86 3.46 -29.72
CA PRO A 266 14.31 4.09 -30.93
C PRO A 266 13.02 4.88 -30.63
N ILE A 267 12.69 5.87 -31.47
CA ILE A 267 11.31 6.40 -31.59
C ILE A 267 10.75 5.99 -32.93
N GLY A 268 9.62 5.29 -32.88
CA GLY A 268 8.90 4.78 -34.04
C GLY A 268 9.32 3.36 -34.43
N THR A 269 8.58 2.79 -35.38
CA THR A 269 8.67 1.36 -35.77
C THR A 269 9.65 1.10 -36.91
N TRP A 270 10.61 1.99 -37.13
CA TRP A 270 11.61 1.88 -38.21
C TRP A 270 12.69 0.79 -38.02
N PRO A 271 13.02 0.31 -36.80
CA PRO A 271 13.97 -0.78 -36.63
C PRO A 271 13.55 -2.05 -37.38
N LYS A 272 14.51 -2.74 -38.00
CA LYS A 272 14.30 -4.03 -38.67
C LYS A 272 14.01 -5.16 -37.68
N ASN A 273 14.65 -5.12 -36.52
CA ASN A 273 14.41 -6.08 -35.44
C ASN A 273 13.02 -5.82 -34.83
N GLN A 274 12.15 -6.82 -34.84
CA GLN A 274 10.76 -6.67 -34.39
C GLN A 274 10.65 -6.26 -32.91
N THR A 275 11.54 -6.74 -32.05
CA THR A 275 11.58 -6.33 -30.64
C THR A 275 11.98 -4.87 -30.51
N LEU A 276 12.99 -4.42 -31.26
CA LEU A 276 13.39 -2.99 -31.26
C LEU A 276 12.35 -2.09 -31.93
N ALA A 277 11.60 -2.58 -32.91
CA ALA A 277 10.47 -1.86 -33.50
C ALA A 277 9.33 -1.68 -32.49
N LYS A 278 9.08 -2.70 -31.67
CA LYS A 278 8.13 -2.66 -30.55
C LYS A 278 8.60 -1.71 -29.44
N VAL A 279 9.89 -1.76 -29.05
CA VAL A 279 10.50 -0.78 -28.16
C VAL A 279 10.33 0.63 -28.73
N GLY A 280 10.53 0.80 -30.04
CA GLY A 280 10.40 2.08 -30.72
C GLY A 280 8.96 2.62 -30.74
N LEU A 281 7.97 1.73 -30.87
CA LEU A 281 6.56 2.08 -30.72
C LEU A 281 6.26 2.58 -29.30
N TYR A 282 6.74 1.88 -28.26
CA TYR A 282 6.58 2.31 -26.87
C TYR A 282 7.31 3.63 -26.59
N GLY A 283 8.53 3.81 -27.12
CA GLY A 283 9.29 5.05 -27.01
C GLY A 283 8.56 6.24 -27.64
N GLN A 284 7.93 6.04 -28.80
CA GLN A 284 7.12 7.08 -29.47
C GLN A 284 5.88 7.44 -28.66
N ALA A 285 5.12 6.45 -28.20
CA ALA A 285 3.92 6.65 -27.40
C ALA A 285 4.25 7.36 -26.06
N MET A 286 5.29 6.91 -25.35
CA MET A 286 5.80 7.56 -24.14
C MET A 286 6.09 9.05 -24.37
N CYS A 287 6.75 9.39 -25.48
CA CYS A 287 7.07 10.78 -25.78
C CYS A 287 5.82 11.62 -26.08
N VAL A 288 4.88 11.09 -26.87
CA VAL A 288 3.63 11.80 -27.24
C VAL A 288 2.72 11.99 -26.02
N ASP A 289 2.50 10.95 -25.23
CA ASP A 289 1.58 10.95 -24.09
C ASP A 289 2.15 11.75 -22.92
N GLY A 290 3.50 11.83 -22.82
CA GLY A 290 4.20 12.62 -21.82
C GLY A 290 4.26 14.12 -22.10
N LEU A 291 3.97 14.59 -23.33
CA LEU A 291 4.17 15.99 -23.71
C LEU A 291 3.46 16.98 -22.78
N GLN A 292 2.16 16.76 -22.55
CA GLN A 292 1.38 17.66 -21.71
C GLN A 292 1.78 17.53 -20.24
N GLY A 293 1.83 16.31 -19.70
CA GLY A 293 2.15 16.06 -18.28
C GLY A 293 3.50 16.64 -17.86
N ASN A 294 4.51 16.52 -18.72
CA ASN A 294 5.86 17.01 -18.46
C ASN A 294 6.01 18.51 -18.69
N SER A 295 5.21 19.12 -19.57
CA SER A 295 5.31 20.56 -19.87
C SER A 295 4.52 21.45 -18.93
N MET A 296 3.35 21.02 -18.44
CA MET A 296 2.45 21.94 -17.73
C MET A 296 3.12 22.62 -16.55
N LYS A 297 3.69 21.86 -15.60
CA LYS A 297 4.31 22.45 -14.41
C LYS A 297 5.70 23.02 -14.71
N THR A 298 6.50 22.33 -15.53
CA THR A 298 7.86 22.78 -15.84
C THR A 298 7.89 24.09 -16.62
N PHE A 299 6.96 24.31 -17.57
CA PHE A 299 6.96 25.52 -18.39
C PHE A 299 6.21 26.65 -17.69
N THR A 300 5.06 26.38 -17.06
CA THR A 300 4.29 27.46 -16.42
C THR A 300 4.95 27.96 -15.14
N LYS A 301 5.45 27.07 -14.29
CA LYS A 301 6.08 27.44 -13.01
C LYS A 301 7.59 27.63 -13.13
N GLY A 302 8.26 26.85 -13.99
CA GLY A 302 9.72 26.93 -14.17
C GLY A 302 10.14 28.02 -15.18
N LEU A 303 9.40 28.19 -16.28
CA LEU A 303 9.74 29.15 -17.34
C LEU A 303 8.80 30.37 -17.40
N GLY A 304 7.70 30.38 -16.64
CA GLY A 304 6.75 31.49 -16.58
C GLY A 304 5.78 31.57 -17.76
N TRP A 305 5.62 30.50 -18.54
CA TRP A 305 4.69 30.46 -19.67
C TRP A 305 3.24 30.40 -19.18
N THR A 306 2.31 30.86 -20.02
CA THR A 306 0.87 30.62 -19.85
C THR A 306 0.49 29.22 -20.31
N ALA A 307 -0.63 28.68 -19.81
CA ALA A 307 -1.10 27.36 -20.22
C ALA A 307 -1.41 27.30 -21.74
N GLU A 308 -1.89 28.41 -22.29
CA GLU A 308 -2.19 28.57 -23.70
C GLU A 308 -0.92 28.52 -24.57
N GLU A 309 0.16 29.20 -24.15
CA GLU A 309 1.46 29.15 -24.83
C GLU A 309 2.03 27.72 -24.85
N VAL A 310 1.86 26.98 -23.75
CA VAL A 310 2.26 25.56 -23.68
C VAL A 310 1.48 24.73 -24.69
N GLU A 311 0.15 24.81 -24.70
CA GLU A 311 -0.67 24.00 -25.61
C GLU A 311 -0.40 24.30 -27.09
N VAL A 312 -0.23 25.58 -27.45
CA VAL A 312 0.13 25.98 -28.82
C VAL A 312 1.49 25.41 -29.21
N PHE A 313 2.50 25.50 -28.35
CA PHE A 313 3.81 24.93 -28.62
C PHE A 313 3.78 23.40 -28.78
N LEU A 314 2.96 22.70 -27.97
CA LEU A 314 2.84 21.25 -28.04
C LEU A 314 2.20 20.74 -29.34
N VAL A 315 1.48 21.56 -30.11
CA VAL A 315 0.96 21.16 -31.43
C VAL A 315 2.10 20.80 -32.38
N ASP A 316 3.07 21.71 -32.55
CA ASP A 316 4.22 21.50 -33.44
C ASP A 316 5.08 20.30 -33.00
N VAL A 317 5.19 20.07 -31.68
CA VAL A 317 5.94 18.95 -31.12
C VAL A 317 5.24 17.61 -31.42
N ARG A 318 3.91 17.53 -31.22
CA ARG A 318 3.11 16.33 -31.56
C ARG A 318 3.23 15.99 -33.03
N ASP A 319 3.16 16.99 -33.91
CA ASP A 319 3.29 16.79 -35.34
C ASP A 319 4.70 16.28 -35.71
N SER A 320 5.75 16.81 -35.07
CA SER A 320 7.12 16.32 -35.30
C SER A 320 7.35 14.87 -34.87
N LEU A 321 6.59 14.37 -33.89
CA LEU A 321 6.66 12.98 -33.43
C LEU A 321 5.77 12.03 -34.26
N ARG A 322 4.70 12.53 -34.89
CA ARG A 322 3.74 11.74 -35.69
C ARG A 322 4.11 11.67 -37.17
N ASP A 323 4.79 12.68 -37.69
CA ASP A 323 5.18 12.74 -39.09
C ASP A 323 6.34 11.80 -39.39
N GLN A 324 6.01 10.54 -39.67
CA GLN A 324 6.96 9.53 -40.13
C GLN A 324 7.64 9.92 -41.46
N SER A 325 7.10 10.87 -42.24
CA SER A 325 7.63 11.29 -43.55
C SER A 325 8.66 12.43 -43.46
N ARG A 326 8.62 13.25 -42.41
CA ARG A 326 9.68 14.23 -42.09
C ARG A 326 10.85 13.61 -41.33
N THR A 327 10.64 12.50 -40.64
CA THR A 327 11.71 11.60 -40.18
C THR A 327 12.15 10.61 -41.28
N HIS A 328 11.42 10.50 -42.41
CA HIS A 328 11.79 9.71 -43.59
C HIS A 328 11.85 10.50 -44.91
N PRO A 329 12.83 11.40 -45.10
CA PRO A 329 13.43 11.59 -46.40
C PRO A 329 14.77 10.86 -46.41
N ARG A 330 14.79 9.54 -46.65
CA ARG A 330 15.99 8.68 -46.82
C ARG A 330 17.24 9.16 -46.05
N ASN A 331 17.46 8.60 -44.85
CA ASN A 331 18.59 8.84 -43.94
C ASN A 331 18.35 9.93 -42.89
N HIS A 332 17.31 9.77 -42.08
CA HIS A 332 17.25 10.45 -40.79
C HIS A 332 16.77 9.45 -39.73
N THR A 333 17.66 8.81 -38.96
CA THR A 333 17.30 7.81 -37.94
C THR A 333 17.27 8.42 -36.54
N PRO A 334 16.12 8.97 -36.08
CA PRO A 334 16.02 9.49 -34.73
C PRO A 334 16.05 8.40 -33.66
N HIS A 335 17.01 8.52 -32.75
CA HIS A 335 17.14 7.79 -31.49
C HIS A 335 17.04 8.76 -30.32
N PRO A 336 15.90 8.83 -29.65
CA PRO A 336 15.80 9.52 -28.38
C PRO A 336 16.14 8.50 -27.29
N HIS A 337 17.05 8.91 -26.41
CA HIS A 337 17.39 8.17 -25.21
C HIS A 337 18.44 7.08 -25.40
N LYS A 338 19.60 7.34 -24.81
CA LYS A 338 20.43 6.30 -24.23
C LYS A 338 19.74 5.88 -22.93
N THR A 339 19.28 4.64 -22.80
CA THR A 339 19.07 4.05 -21.47
C THR A 339 20.45 3.75 -20.92
N VAL A 340 20.81 4.40 -19.81
CA VAL A 340 22.05 4.14 -19.10
C VAL A 340 21.70 3.25 -17.93
N ASP A 341 22.19 2.02 -17.98
CA ASP A 341 22.10 1.07 -16.89
C ASP A 341 23.46 1.02 -16.20
N THR A 342 23.53 1.50 -14.96
CA THR A 342 24.77 1.52 -14.17
C THR A 342 24.61 0.69 -12.92
N MET A 343 25.52 -0.27 -12.70
CA MET A 343 25.50 -1.15 -11.53
C MET A 343 26.85 -1.18 -10.82
N ALA A 344 26.85 -1.40 -9.51
CA ALA A 344 28.07 -1.44 -8.70
C ALA A 344 27.92 -2.25 -7.39
N THR A 345 29.03 -2.77 -6.86
CA THR A 345 29.12 -3.56 -5.60
C THR A 345 29.76 -2.82 -4.45
N HIS A 346 29.43 -3.23 -3.22
CA HIS A 346 30.11 -2.79 -2.00
C HIS A 346 31.04 -3.91 -1.45
N GLU A 347 32.37 -3.80 -1.52
CA GLU A 347 33.32 -4.67 -0.78
C GLU A 347 34.00 -3.88 0.35
N GLN A 348 34.14 -4.47 1.55
CA GLN A 348 34.93 -3.87 2.63
C GLN A 348 36.02 -4.84 3.09
N LEU A 349 37.29 -4.49 2.84
CA LEU A 349 38.46 -5.14 3.43
C LEU A 349 38.48 -4.96 4.95
N ALA A 350 38.94 -6.00 5.65
CA ALA A 350 38.98 -6.09 7.11
C ALA A 350 39.61 -4.85 7.77
N SER A 351 38.80 -4.11 8.52
CA SER A 351 39.27 -3.09 9.45
C SER A 351 39.98 -3.75 10.63
N THR A 352 41.27 -3.48 10.79
CA THR A 352 42.07 -3.82 11.97
C THR A 352 41.60 -2.98 13.16
N SER A 353 40.58 -3.47 13.87
CA SER A 353 40.18 -2.95 15.17
C SER A 353 41.23 -3.34 16.22
N SER A 354 42.06 -2.39 16.64
CA SER A 354 42.79 -2.49 17.91
C SER A 354 41.94 -1.85 19.01
N ARG A 355 40.96 -2.60 19.51
CA ARG A 355 40.32 -2.35 20.81
C ARG A 355 40.64 -3.52 21.72
N PRO A 356 41.10 -3.31 22.97
CA PRO A 356 41.43 -4.42 23.85
C PRO A 356 40.18 -5.28 24.11
N PRO A 357 40.32 -6.61 24.29
CA PRO A 357 39.19 -7.47 24.58
C PRO A 357 38.58 -7.02 25.91
N LEU A 358 37.28 -6.72 25.91
CA LEU A 358 36.53 -6.64 27.15
C LEU A 358 36.45 -8.04 27.73
N ASP A 359 36.95 -8.12 28.95
CA ASP A 359 36.94 -9.26 29.86
C ASP A 359 35.59 -10.00 29.86
N PRO A 360 35.54 -11.31 29.56
CA PRO A 360 34.29 -12.09 29.57
C PRO A 360 33.73 -12.34 30.98
N THR A 361 34.26 -11.69 32.03
CA THR A 361 33.76 -11.85 33.41
C THR A 361 32.95 -10.68 33.97
N ILE A 362 32.56 -9.69 33.15
CA ILE A 362 31.57 -8.70 33.58
C ILE A 362 30.17 -9.12 33.12
N THR A 363 29.47 -9.80 34.02
CA THR A 363 28.02 -10.01 33.95
C THR A 363 27.35 -8.64 34.08
N THR A 364 27.23 -7.89 32.98
CA THR A 364 26.33 -6.74 32.94
C THR A 364 24.93 -7.30 32.95
N THR A 365 24.22 -7.18 34.08
CA THR A 365 22.80 -7.47 34.19
C THR A 365 22.08 -6.64 33.12
N ALA A 366 21.75 -7.26 31.99
CA ALA A 366 20.88 -6.66 30.99
C ALA A 366 19.57 -6.30 31.70
N ALA A 367 19.23 -5.01 31.73
CA ALA A 367 17.98 -4.57 32.32
C ALA A 367 16.84 -5.30 31.59
N ASN A 368 16.10 -6.09 32.35
CA ASN A 368 15.05 -7.00 31.87
C ASN A 368 13.83 -6.15 31.42
N THR A 369 13.96 -5.49 30.27
CA THR A 369 12.97 -4.54 29.74
C THR A 369 12.18 -5.19 28.61
N VAL A 370 10.86 -4.96 28.58
CA VAL A 370 9.94 -5.39 27.52
C VAL A 370 9.24 -4.17 26.94
N ASN A 371 9.27 -4.02 25.62
CA ASN A 371 8.77 -2.88 24.88
C ASN A 371 7.37 -3.16 24.32
N ILE A 372 6.38 -2.36 24.73
CA ILE A 372 4.97 -2.50 24.40
C ILE A 372 4.59 -1.45 23.36
N GLY A 373 4.30 -1.86 22.14
CA GLY A 373 3.78 -1.00 21.09
C GLY A 373 2.30 -0.69 21.25
N THR A 374 1.90 0.56 20.99
CA THR A 374 0.49 0.95 20.89
C THR A 374 0.29 2.17 20.00
N ARG A 375 -0.96 2.42 19.62
CA ARG A 375 -1.36 3.67 18.96
C ARG A 375 -1.36 4.84 19.94
N ARG A 376 -1.10 6.05 19.43
CA ARG A 376 -1.09 7.31 20.21
C ARG A 376 -2.46 7.80 20.70
N SER A 377 -3.55 7.17 20.30
CA SER A 377 -4.89 7.62 20.70
C SER A 377 -5.12 7.41 22.21
N LYS A 378 -5.92 8.27 22.85
CA LYS A 378 -6.23 8.16 24.30
C LYS A 378 -6.72 6.76 24.69
N LEU A 379 -7.63 6.18 23.91
CA LEU A 379 -8.16 4.84 24.18
C LEU A 379 -7.06 3.77 24.03
N ALA A 380 -6.23 3.84 23.00
CA ALA A 380 -5.16 2.88 22.77
C ALA A 380 -4.06 2.94 23.86
N LEU A 381 -3.75 4.14 24.37
CA LEU A 381 -2.87 4.30 25.53
C LEU A 381 -3.46 3.66 26.80
N ILE A 382 -4.76 3.84 27.05
CA ILE A 382 -5.44 3.18 28.17
C ILE A 382 -5.40 1.65 28.01
N GLN A 383 -5.62 1.14 26.80
CA GLN A 383 -5.53 -0.29 26.51
C GLN A 383 -4.13 -0.85 26.73
N ALA A 384 -3.10 -0.13 26.30
CA ALA A 384 -1.71 -0.49 26.57
C ALA A 384 -1.39 -0.43 28.07
N GLN A 385 -1.95 0.53 28.81
CA GLN A 385 -1.80 0.62 30.25
C GLN A 385 -2.43 -0.57 30.97
N ILE A 386 -3.62 -1.01 30.56
CA ILE A 386 -4.29 -2.22 31.10
C ILE A 386 -3.38 -3.45 30.95
N VAL A 387 -2.79 -3.64 29.76
CA VAL A 387 -1.87 -4.76 29.50
C VAL A 387 -0.57 -4.60 30.27
N HIS A 388 0.01 -3.40 30.30
CA HIS A 388 1.20 -3.07 31.09
C HIS A 388 0.99 -3.42 32.57
N ASP A 389 -0.12 -2.99 33.17
CA ASP A 389 -0.39 -3.21 34.60
C ASP A 389 -0.61 -4.69 34.90
N GLY A 390 -1.29 -5.41 34.00
CA GLY A 390 -1.43 -6.87 34.09
C GLY A 390 -0.09 -7.59 34.01
N LEU A 391 0.78 -7.21 33.07
CA LEU A 391 2.14 -7.74 32.94
C LEU A 391 3.00 -7.41 34.15
N LYS A 392 2.93 -6.18 34.66
CA LYS A 392 3.70 -5.73 35.82
C LYS A 392 3.26 -6.42 37.11
N ALA A 393 1.96 -6.69 37.26
CA ALA A 393 1.45 -7.47 38.38
C ALA A 393 1.89 -8.95 38.31
N ALA A 394 1.95 -9.53 37.12
CA ALA A 394 2.38 -10.90 36.90
C ALA A 394 3.91 -11.09 37.02
N HIS A 395 4.68 -10.09 36.60
CA HIS A 395 6.16 -10.11 36.55
C HIS A 395 6.75 -8.81 37.13
N PRO A 396 6.73 -8.61 38.47
CA PRO A 396 7.14 -7.35 39.10
C PRO A 396 8.59 -6.95 38.86
N GLU A 397 9.45 -7.92 38.57
CA GLU A 397 10.89 -7.76 38.32
C GLU A 397 11.23 -7.26 36.91
N ILE A 398 10.28 -7.33 35.96
CA ILE A 398 10.46 -6.90 34.57
C ILE A 398 10.04 -5.44 34.44
N ASP A 399 10.84 -4.66 33.72
CA ASP A 399 10.48 -3.28 33.34
C ASP A 399 9.68 -3.31 32.04
N PHE A 400 8.51 -2.67 32.00
CA PHE A 400 7.65 -2.64 30.82
C PHE A 400 7.55 -1.20 30.33
N LYS A 401 7.83 -0.95 29.05
CA LYS A 401 7.84 0.40 28.47
C LYS A 401 6.83 0.52 27.35
N ILE A 402 5.92 1.49 27.45
CA ILE A 402 4.93 1.77 26.41
C ILE A 402 5.52 2.73 25.38
N HIS A 403 5.47 2.32 24.12
CA HIS A 403 5.88 3.09 22.94
C HIS A 403 4.66 3.41 22.10
N ALA A 404 4.26 4.68 22.12
CA ALA A 404 3.10 5.16 21.40
C ALA A 404 3.49 5.74 20.03
N MET A 405 2.86 5.25 18.95
CA MET A 405 3.14 5.71 17.58
C MET A 405 1.86 6.07 16.81
N ALA A 406 2.03 6.85 15.74
CA ALA A 406 0.94 7.31 14.88
C ALA A 406 0.74 6.35 13.71
N THR A 407 -0.42 5.69 13.64
CA THR A 407 -0.77 4.80 12.52
C THR A 407 -1.50 5.53 11.40
N MET A 408 -1.54 4.97 10.20
CA MET A 408 -2.22 5.55 9.04
C MET A 408 -3.66 5.99 9.32
N GLY A 409 -4.45 5.18 10.03
CA GLY A 409 -5.83 5.56 10.36
C GLY A 409 -5.95 6.69 11.41
N ASP A 410 -4.91 6.98 12.20
CA ASP A 410 -4.85 8.15 13.09
C ASP A 410 -4.60 9.46 12.33
N LYS A 411 -3.94 9.36 11.18
CA LYS A 411 -3.59 10.50 10.31
C LYS A 411 -4.76 10.88 9.39
N ASN A 412 -5.68 9.95 9.09
CA ASN A 412 -6.84 10.17 8.23
C ASN A 412 -8.19 10.05 8.97
N GLN A 413 -8.73 11.22 9.36
CA GLN A 413 -10.00 11.33 10.07
C GLN A 413 -11.19 11.75 9.20
N VAL A 414 -11.05 11.76 7.86
CA VAL A 414 -12.08 12.30 6.95
C VAL A 414 -12.68 11.22 6.04
N THR A 415 -11.90 10.22 5.63
CA THR A 415 -12.38 9.09 4.80
C THR A 415 -13.34 8.18 5.56
N PRO A 416 -14.46 7.73 4.96
CA PRO A 416 -15.31 6.68 5.52
C PRO A 416 -14.55 5.37 5.74
N LEU A 417 -14.84 4.63 6.82
CA LEU A 417 -14.02 3.44 7.18
C LEU A 417 -14.06 2.35 6.10
N HIS A 418 -15.20 2.18 5.45
CA HIS A 418 -15.41 1.18 4.40
C HIS A 418 -14.67 1.51 3.09
N SER A 419 -14.28 2.78 2.90
CA SER A 419 -13.54 3.25 1.73
C SER A 419 -12.03 3.05 1.86
N PHE A 420 -11.53 2.58 3.02
CA PHE A 420 -10.14 2.18 3.16
C PHE A 420 -9.94 0.78 2.58
N GLY A 421 -9.16 0.67 1.50
CA GLY A 421 -8.84 -0.61 0.85
C GLY A 421 -7.70 -1.41 1.51
N ALA A 422 -7.25 -1.03 2.71
CA ALA A 422 -6.08 -1.61 3.37
C ALA A 422 -6.47 -2.57 4.50
N LYS A 423 -6.00 -3.82 4.43
CA LYS A 423 -6.20 -4.85 5.47
C LYS A 423 -5.46 -4.53 6.79
N SER A 424 -4.47 -3.63 6.77
CA SER A 424 -3.61 -3.30 7.93
C SER A 424 -3.59 -1.81 8.27
N LEU A 425 -4.75 -1.13 8.22
CA LEU A 425 -4.89 0.32 8.48
C LEU A 425 -4.35 0.79 9.85
N TRP A 426 -4.28 -0.12 10.82
CA TRP A 426 -4.00 0.17 12.24
C TRP A 426 -2.84 -0.62 12.83
N THR A 427 -2.26 -1.56 12.08
CA THR A 427 -1.28 -2.53 12.60
C THR A 427 0.09 -2.41 11.94
N PHE A 428 0.17 -1.91 10.70
CA PHE A 428 1.39 -1.94 9.88
C PHE A 428 2.63 -1.30 10.55
N GLU A 429 2.54 -0.07 11.06
CA GLU A 429 3.71 0.59 11.66
C GLU A 429 4.17 -0.10 12.95
N LEU A 430 3.24 -0.72 13.68
CA LEU A 430 3.52 -1.44 14.92
C LEU A 430 4.14 -2.82 14.62
N GLU A 431 3.63 -3.52 13.61
CA GLU A 431 4.16 -4.81 13.11
C GLU A 431 5.62 -4.68 12.69
N HIS A 432 6.01 -3.57 12.05
CA HIS A 432 7.42 -3.31 11.74
C HIS A 432 8.30 -3.31 12.99
N GLY A 433 7.84 -2.66 14.06
CA GLY A 433 8.56 -2.63 15.34
C GLY A 433 8.67 -4.01 16.01
N LEU A 434 7.70 -4.91 15.80
CA LEU A 434 7.87 -6.31 16.22
C LEU A 434 8.97 -7.00 15.42
N LEU A 435 9.02 -6.81 14.10
CA LEU A 435 9.94 -7.53 13.23
C LEU A 435 11.39 -7.04 13.34
N ASP A 436 11.60 -5.74 13.60
CA ASP A 436 12.94 -5.16 13.79
C ASP A 436 13.49 -5.31 15.23
N GLY A 437 12.65 -5.78 16.16
CA GLY A 437 13.02 -6.00 17.56
C GLY A 437 12.97 -4.75 18.45
N SER A 438 12.50 -3.61 17.94
CA SER A 438 12.27 -2.38 18.72
C SER A 438 11.06 -2.49 19.67
N LEU A 439 10.11 -3.36 19.33
CA LEU A 439 8.97 -3.77 20.16
C LEU A 439 9.02 -5.27 20.43
N ASP A 440 8.52 -5.68 21.59
CA ASP A 440 8.41 -7.09 21.98
C ASP A 440 6.97 -7.60 21.83
N LEU A 441 5.99 -6.73 22.08
CA LEU A 441 4.56 -7.01 21.91
C LEU A 441 3.80 -5.75 21.49
N ILE A 442 2.65 -5.91 20.84
CA ILE A 442 1.73 -4.82 20.49
C ILE A 442 0.37 -5.06 21.12
N VAL A 443 -0.28 -4.01 21.59
CA VAL A 443 -1.66 -4.07 22.13
C VAL A 443 -2.65 -3.48 21.12
N HIS A 444 -3.65 -4.28 20.75
CA HIS A 444 -4.73 -3.88 19.85
C HIS A 444 -6.11 -4.07 20.49
N SER A 445 -7.08 -3.28 20.03
CA SER A 445 -8.47 -3.73 20.07
C SER A 445 -8.62 -4.89 19.10
N LEU A 446 -9.07 -6.06 19.56
CA LEU A 446 -9.03 -7.27 18.72
C LEU A 446 -9.86 -7.14 17.44
N LYS A 447 -10.97 -6.40 17.49
CA LYS A 447 -11.82 -6.10 16.33
C LYS A 447 -11.13 -5.29 15.22
N ASP A 448 -10.03 -4.62 15.55
CA ASP A 448 -9.25 -3.81 14.61
C ASP A 448 -8.06 -4.60 14.02
N MET A 449 -7.82 -5.83 14.50
CA MET A 449 -6.78 -6.72 13.95
C MET A 449 -7.30 -7.49 12.74
N PRO A 450 -6.55 -7.56 11.63
CA PRO A 450 -6.92 -8.38 10.48
C PRO A 450 -7.06 -9.85 10.89
N THR A 451 -7.91 -10.60 10.21
CA THR A 451 -8.11 -12.05 10.47
C THR A 451 -6.87 -12.89 10.16
N GLN A 452 -6.03 -12.42 9.23
CA GLN A 452 -4.73 -12.97 8.86
C GLN A 452 -3.64 -11.98 9.27
N LEU A 453 -2.68 -12.44 10.07
CA LEU A 453 -1.49 -11.67 10.47
C LEU A 453 -0.31 -12.01 9.54
N PRO A 454 0.74 -11.18 9.51
CA PRO A 454 1.99 -11.54 8.86
C PRO A 454 2.50 -12.91 9.35
N PRO A 455 3.12 -13.76 8.49
CA PRO A 455 3.57 -15.11 8.89
C PRO A 455 4.50 -15.13 10.11
N GLN A 456 5.27 -14.06 10.31
CA GLN A 456 6.21 -13.88 11.42
C GLN A 456 5.54 -13.38 12.70
N CYS A 457 4.25 -13.05 12.67
CA CYS A 457 3.49 -12.56 13.80
C CYS A 457 2.36 -13.52 14.17
N LYS A 458 1.95 -13.50 15.43
CA LYS A 458 0.78 -14.22 15.93
C LYS A 458 0.10 -13.46 17.05
N ILE A 459 -1.16 -13.81 17.31
CA ILE A 459 -1.84 -13.41 18.55
C ILE A 459 -1.21 -14.22 19.69
N GLY A 460 -0.41 -13.56 20.53
CA GLY A 460 0.20 -14.18 21.70
C GLY A 460 -0.76 -14.31 22.87
N ALA A 461 -1.74 -13.39 22.99
CA ALA A 461 -2.78 -13.47 24.00
C ALA A 461 -4.05 -12.73 23.61
N ILE A 462 -5.18 -13.21 24.13
CA ILE A 462 -6.45 -12.48 24.19
C ILE A 462 -6.80 -12.30 25.66
N THR A 463 -6.97 -11.03 26.05
CA THR A 463 -7.32 -10.64 27.43
C THR A 463 -8.79 -10.92 27.74
N SER A 464 -9.16 -10.89 29.03
CA SER A 464 -10.57 -10.95 29.44
C SER A 464 -11.41 -9.92 28.68
N ARG A 465 -12.56 -10.38 28.18
CA ARG A 465 -13.43 -9.58 27.31
C ARG A 465 -14.28 -8.61 28.14
N GLU A 466 -14.16 -7.33 27.85
CA GLU A 466 -15.07 -6.31 28.37
C GLU A 466 -16.42 -6.33 27.63
N ASN A 467 -17.28 -5.35 27.90
CA ASN A 467 -18.60 -5.23 27.29
C ASN A 467 -18.53 -5.14 25.75
N ALA A 468 -18.83 -6.26 25.09
CA ALA A 468 -18.76 -6.39 23.64
C ALA A 468 -19.88 -5.64 22.91
N ARG A 469 -20.91 -5.17 23.62
CA ARG A 469 -22.14 -4.62 23.04
C ARG A 469 -21.89 -3.28 22.35
N ASP A 470 -22.69 -3.02 21.31
CA ASP A 470 -22.85 -1.65 20.83
C ASP A 470 -23.85 -0.89 21.72
N VAL A 471 -23.70 0.43 21.77
CA VAL A 471 -24.53 1.33 22.56
C VAL A 471 -24.95 2.54 21.76
N VAL A 472 -26.11 3.06 22.12
CA VAL A 472 -26.61 4.37 21.71
C VAL A 472 -26.07 5.41 22.70
N VAL A 473 -25.47 6.46 22.17
CA VAL A 473 -25.20 7.69 22.92
C VAL A 473 -26.09 8.78 22.33
N MET A 474 -27.14 9.17 23.06
CA MET A 474 -28.09 10.18 22.64
C MET A 474 -27.50 11.59 22.82
N LYS A 475 -27.86 12.52 21.93
CA LYS A 475 -27.53 13.94 22.12
C LYS A 475 -28.15 14.42 23.44
N PRO A 476 -27.37 15.00 24.38
CA PRO A 476 -27.86 15.31 25.73
C PRO A 476 -29.08 16.23 25.78
N THR A 477 -29.25 17.09 24.77
CA THR A 477 -30.38 18.03 24.66
C THR A 477 -31.68 17.38 24.19
N LEU A 478 -31.64 16.13 23.71
CA LEU A 478 -32.82 15.39 23.26
C LEU A 478 -33.41 14.56 24.42
N PRO A 479 -34.75 14.45 24.52
CA PRO A 479 -35.41 13.77 25.64
C PRO A 479 -35.41 12.23 25.52
N TYR A 480 -35.00 11.69 24.38
CA TYR A 480 -35.15 10.28 24.03
C TYR A 480 -34.22 9.37 24.82
N LYS A 481 -34.73 8.20 25.24
CA LYS A 481 -34.00 7.19 26.02
C LYS A 481 -33.72 5.90 25.27
N SER A 482 -34.22 5.79 24.04
CA SER A 482 -33.93 4.67 23.16
C SER A 482 -33.89 5.12 21.70
N ILE A 483 -33.21 4.34 20.86
CA ILE A 483 -33.17 4.59 19.41
C ILE A 483 -34.56 4.49 18.77
N ALA A 484 -35.48 3.71 19.36
CA ALA A 484 -36.85 3.53 18.88
C ALA A 484 -37.74 4.77 19.10
N GLU A 485 -37.35 5.67 20.00
CA GLU A 485 -38.08 6.92 20.27
C GLU A 485 -37.69 8.05 19.30
N LEU A 486 -36.64 7.87 18.49
CA LEU A 486 -36.19 8.88 17.55
C LEU A 486 -37.24 9.14 16.46
N PRO A 487 -37.59 10.40 16.17
CA PRO A 487 -38.48 10.74 15.06
C PRO A 487 -37.93 10.28 13.70
N ALA A 488 -38.84 10.01 12.77
CA ALA A 488 -38.49 9.76 11.37
C ALA A 488 -37.58 10.89 10.81
N GLY A 489 -36.54 10.49 10.08
CA GLY A 489 -35.55 11.39 9.50
C GLY A 489 -34.42 11.80 10.45
N SER A 490 -34.43 11.38 11.72
CA SER A 490 -33.32 11.64 12.67
C SER A 490 -32.02 11.03 12.16
N VAL A 491 -30.91 11.75 12.37
CA VAL A 491 -29.59 11.34 11.88
C VAL A 491 -28.82 10.56 12.96
N VAL A 492 -28.45 9.33 12.64
CA VAL A 492 -27.62 8.44 13.46
C VAL A 492 -26.18 8.46 12.95
N GLY A 493 -25.25 8.80 13.82
CA GLY A 493 -23.82 8.85 13.50
C GLY A 493 -23.12 7.50 13.67
N THR A 494 -22.66 6.91 12.57
CA THR A 494 -21.77 5.73 12.59
C THR A 494 -21.07 5.58 11.24
N SER A 495 -19.77 5.24 11.26
CA SER A 495 -19.01 4.88 10.05
C SER A 495 -18.84 3.37 9.84
N SER A 496 -19.50 2.56 10.68
CA SER A 496 -19.50 1.10 10.54
C SER A 496 -20.70 0.68 9.70
N VAL A 497 -20.42 0.08 8.54
CA VAL A 497 -21.45 -0.50 7.65
C VAL A 497 -22.24 -1.60 8.32
N ARG A 498 -21.60 -2.39 9.21
CA ARG A 498 -22.27 -3.37 10.07
C ARG A 498 -23.35 -2.73 10.94
N ARG A 499 -23.03 -1.60 11.59
CA ARG A 499 -23.97 -0.90 12.47
C ARG A 499 -25.10 -0.28 11.66
N SER A 500 -24.77 0.48 10.60
CA SER A 500 -25.77 1.16 9.80
C SER A 500 -26.73 0.18 9.13
N ALA A 501 -26.23 -0.93 8.56
CA ALA A 501 -27.06 -1.92 7.89
C ALA A 501 -28.06 -2.61 8.86
N GLN A 502 -27.59 -3.07 10.02
CA GLN A 502 -28.46 -3.71 11.01
C GLN A 502 -29.50 -2.75 11.60
N ILE A 503 -29.11 -1.49 11.86
CA ILE A 503 -30.04 -0.50 12.41
C ILE A 503 -31.02 -0.04 11.33
N ALA A 504 -30.58 0.21 10.10
CA ALA A 504 -31.47 0.58 8.98
C ALA A 504 -32.52 -0.49 8.70
N ARG A 505 -32.16 -1.77 8.84
CA ARG A 505 -33.10 -2.89 8.75
C ARG A 505 -34.23 -2.80 9.78
N LYS A 506 -33.90 -2.40 11.01
CA LYS A 506 -34.86 -2.36 12.13
C LYS A 506 -35.61 -1.04 12.23
N PHE A 507 -34.97 0.05 11.82
CA PHE A 507 -35.45 1.43 11.91
C PHE A 507 -35.26 2.14 10.55
N PRO A 508 -36.05 1.78 9.53
CA PRO A 508 -35.85 2.24 8.14
C PRO A 508 -36.06 3.74 7.94
N ASP A 509 -36.78 4.41 8.86
CA ASP A 509 -37.05 5.85 8.79
C ASP A 509 -35.88 6.70 9.31
N LEU A 510 -34.84 6.10 9.89
CA LEU A 510 -33.65 6.81 10.36
C LEU A 510 -32.66 7.06 9.24
N LYS A 511 -31.94 8.18 9.31
CA LYS A 511 -30.87 8.53 8.38
C LYS A 511 -29.52 8.21 9.00
N PHE A 512 -28.57 7.76 8.19
CA PHE A 512 -27.21 7.46 8.66
C PHE A 512 -26.22 8.41 8.03
N LYS A 513 -25.30 8.91 8.85
CA LYS A 513 -24.15 9.70 8.40
C LYS A 513 -22.88 9.20 9.06
N ASP A 514 -21.80 9.25 8.30
CA ASP A 514 -20.47 8.94 8.79
C ASP A 514 -20.10 9.85 9.96
N VAL A 515 -19.47 9.26 10.98
CA VAL A 515 -18.90 10.00 12.12
C VAL A 515 -17.48 9.50 12.36
N ARG A 516 -16.51 10.35 11.99
CA ARG A 516 -15.08 10.07 12.07
C ARG A 516 -14.39 10.86 13.17
N GLY A 517 -13.22 10.39 13.58
CA GLY A 517 -12.46 10.89 14.72
C GLY A 517 -12.34 9.86 15.83
N ASN A 518 -11.51 10.16 16.83
CA ASN A 518 -11.43 9.38 18.07
C ASN A 518 -12.71 9.59 18.92
N LEU A 519 -12.85 8.84 20.02
CA LEU A 519 -14.05 8.86 20.85
C LEU A 519 -14.43 10.29 21.31
N GLY A 520 -13.46 11.09 21.74
CA GLY A 520 -13.69 12.47 22.20
C GLY A 520 -14.25 13.36 21.08
N THR A 521 -13.58 13.38 19.93
CA THR A 521 -14.02 14.16 18.75
C THR A 521 -15.42 13.75 18.27
N ARG A 522 -15.79 12.47 18.40
CA ARG A 522 -17.14 12.03 18.05
C ARG A 522 -18.17 12.57 19.03
N LEU A 523 -17.91 12.50 20.32
CA LEU A 523 -18.81 13.04 21.35
C LEU A 523 -18.94 14.56 21.23
N GLU A 524 -17.86 15.29 20.92
CA GLU A 524 -17.91 16.72 20.64
C GLU A 524 -18.83 17.05 19.46
N LYS A 525 -18.78 16.27 18.37
CA LYS A 525 -19.70 16.42 17.22
C LYS A 525 -21.16 16.14 17.57
N LEU A 526 -21.41 15.22 18.50
CA LEU A 526 -22.75 14.94 19.00
C LEU A 526 -23.27 16.10 19.87
N ASP A 527 -22.41 16.61 20.74
CA ASP A 527 -22.75 17.61 21.75
C ASP A 527 -22.83 19.04 21.18
N ALA A 528 -22.26 19.28 19.99
CA ALA A 528 -22.34 20.54 19.27
C ALA A 528 -23.80 21.01 19.09
N GLU A 529 -24.08 22.28 19.41
CA GLU A 529 -25.44 22.84 19.39
C GLU A 529 -26.08 22.75 18.00
N ASP A 530 -25.31 23.13 16.97
CA ASP A 530 -25.62 23.01 15.54
C ASP A 530 -25.25 21.63 14.93
N GLY A 531 -24.83 20.68 15.78
CA GLY A 531 -24.49 19.31 15.38
C GLY A 531 -25.70 18.55 14.85
N GLU A 532 -25.50 17.88 13.71
CA GLU A 532 -26.55 17.21 12.95
C GLU A 532 -27.00 15.85 13.51
N TYR A 533 -26.20 15.23 14.38
CA TYR A 533 -26.47 13.89 14.90
C TYR A 533 -27.47 13.94 16.06
N ALA A 534 -28.53 13.13 15.98
CA ALA A 534 -29.44 12.88 17.08
C ALA A 534 -28.83 11.88 18.09
N CYS A 535 -28.09 10.89 17.60
CA CYS A 535 -27.34 9.96 18.43
C CYS A 535 -26.12 9.41 17.69
N LEU A 536 -25.20 8.80 18.44
CA LEU A 536 -24.10 8.01 17.91
C LEU A 536 -24.23 6.54 18.31
N ILE A 537 -23.68 5.66 17.47
CA ILE A 537 -23.52 4.25 17.80
C ILE A 537 -22.04 3.95 18.06
N LEU A 538 -21.73 3.57 19.30
CA LEU A 538 -20.37 3.35 19.80
C LEU A 538 -20.24 1.97 20.43
N ALA A 539 -19.01 1.53 20.75
CA ALA A 539 -18.79 0.28 21.49
C ALA A 539 -18.77 0.59 22.99
N ALA A 540 -19.48 -0.20 23.81
CA ALA A 540 -19.57 0.00 25.25
C ALA A 540 -18.18 0.01 25.91
N ALA A 541 -17.35 -1.01 25.65
CA ALA A 541 -15.98 -1.10 26.17
C ALA A 541 -15.11 0.15 25.87
N GLY A 542 -15.37 0.86 24.77
CA GLY A 542 -14.63 2.08 24.46
C GLY A 542 -14.96 3.24 25.39
N LEU A 543 -16.22 3.35 25.81
CA LEU A 543 -16.69 4.36 26.77
C LEU A 543 -16.28 3.99 28.20
N GLU A 544 -16.49 2.72 28.59
CA GLU A 544 -16.13 2.19 29.92
C GLU A 544 -14.63 2.38 30.21
N ARG A 545 -13.73 2.02 29.27
CA ARG A 545 -12.27 2.24 29.43
C ARG A 545 -11.88 3.69 29.66
N VAL A 546 -12.63 4.63 29.09
CA VAL A 546 -12.32 6.07 29.18
C VAL A 546 -13.01 6.71 30.40
N GLY A 547 -13.86 5.97 31.12
CA GLY A 547 -14.67 6.48 32.23
C GLY A 547 -15.84 7.35 31.77
N LEU A 548 -16.50 6.96 30.67
CA LEU A 548 -17.63 7.67 30.05
C LEU A 548 -18.88 6.78 29.94
N GLU A 549 -19.01 5.79 30.82
CA GLU A 549 -20.16 4.87 30.87
C GLU A 549 -21.49 5.59 31.16
N ASP A 550 -21.45 6.75 31.81
CA ASP A 550 -22.60 7.63 32.07
C ASP A 550 -23.23 8.18 30.78
N ARG A 551 -22.47 8.22 29.68
CA ARG A 551 -22.94 8.63 28.35
C ARG A 551 -23.82 7.56 27.68
N ILE A 552 -23.78 6.31 28.15
CA ILE A 552 -24.52 5.20 27.54
C ILE A 552 -26.03 5.39 27.79
N THR A 553 -26.79 5.57 26.72
CA THR A 553 -28.24 5.73 26.79
C THR A 553 -28.97 4.38 26.70
N GLN A 554 -28.52 3.50 25.80
CA GLN A 554 -29.13 2.20 25.55
C GLN A 554 -28.09 1.19 25.05
N HIS A 555 -28.15 -0.05 25.53
CA HIS A 555 -27.40 -1.18 24.96
C HIS A 555 -28.17 -1.80 23.78
N LEU A 556 -27.47 -2.29 22.77
CA LEU A 556 -28.08 -2.77 21.54
C LEU A 556 -28.02 -4.30 21.35
N ASP A 557 -27.63 -5.08 22.35
CA ASP A 557 -27.55 -6.55 22.27
C ASP A 557 -28.92 -7.23 22.07
N SER A 558 -28.91 -8.53 21.77
CA SER A 558 -30.14 -9.29 21.47
C SER A 558 -31.13 -9.39 22.62
N LYS A 559 -30.68 -9.19 23.87
CA LYS A 559 -31.52 -9.30 25.07
C LYS A 559 -32.09 -7.95 25.51
N THR A 560 -31.56 -6.84 25.00
CA THR A 560 -32.06 -5.50 25.34
C THR A 560 -33.30 -5.15 24.52
N PRO A 561 -34.41 -4.71 25.15
CA PRO A 561 -35.59 -4.21 24.42
C PRO A 561 -35.21 -3.08 23.45
N GLY A 562 -35.66 -3.20 22.21
CA GLY A 562 -35.27 -2.26 21.15
C GLY A 562 -33.86 -2.49 20.56
N GLY A 563 -33.05 -3.40 21.11
CA GLY A 563 -31.70 -3.78 20.64
C GLY A 563 -31.67 -4.75 19.46
N GLY A 564 -30.97 -5.87 19.56
CA GLY A 564 -30.83 -6.85 18.47
C GLY A 564 -29.80 -6.51 17.39
N ILE A 565 -28.81 -5.67 17.72
CA ILE A 565 -27.66 -5.34 16.87
C ILE A 565 -26.47 -6.17 17.35
N LEU A 566 -26.06 -7.13 16.52
CA LEU A 566 -24.94 -8.01 16.81
C LEU A 566 -23.62 -7.24 16.63
N HIS A 567 -22.72 -7.37 17.59
CA HIS A 567 -21.47 -6.61 17.66
C HIS A 567 -20.43 -7.05 16.64
N ALA A 568 -19.33 -6.30 16.52
CA ALA A 568 -18.22 -6.71 15.67
C ALA A 568 -17.47 -7.92 16.28
N VAL A 569 -16.86 -8.72 15.41
CA VAL A 569 -15.95 -9.82 15.78
C VAL A 569 -14.83 -9.29 16.66
N GLY A 570 -14.57 -9.95 17.78
CA GLY A 570 -13.54 -9.54 18.75
C GLY A 570 -13.83 -8.22 19.49
N GLN A 571 -15.02 -7.63 19.36
CA GLN A 571 -15.34 -6.39 20.09
C GLN A 571 -15.31 -6.62 21.60
N GLY A 572 -14.71 -5.69 22.35
CA GLY A 572 -14.55 -5.76 23.80
C GLY A 572 -13.24 -6.41 24.26
N ALA A 573 -12.64 -7.29 23.46
CA ALA A 573 -11.36 -7.94 23.79
C ALA A 573 -10.15 -7.10 23.33
N LEU A 574 -9.04 -7.21 24.07
CA LEU A 574 -7.72 -6.78 23.59
C LEU A 574 -6.94 -7.98 23.08
N GLY A 575 -6.38 -7.84 21.88
CA GLY A 575 -5.45 -8.80 21.30
C GLY A 575 -4.02 -8.30 21.49
N ILE A 576 -3.14 -9.20 21.91
CA ILE A 576 -1.71 -8.93 22.06
C ILE A 576 -0.97 -9.66 20.94
N GLU A 577 -0.34 -8.91 20.06
CA GLU A 577 0.43 -9.42 18.93
C GLU A 577 1.92 -9.54 19.32
N ILE A 578 2.55 -10.65 18.94
CA ILE A 578 3.98 -10.92 19.18
C ILE A 578 4.61 -11.59 17.96
N ARG A 579 5.94 -11.63 17.91
CA ARG A 579 6.67 -12.48 16.97
C ARG A 579 6.37 -13.97 17.23
N SER A 580 6.21 -14.74 16.15
CA SER A 580 5.83 -16.16 16.21
C SER A 580 6.88 -17.05 16.90
N ASP A 581 8.15 -16.67 16.81
CA ASP A 581 9.31 -17.38 17.35
C ASP A 581 9.73 -16.91 18.76
N ASP A 582 9.16 -15.81 19.27
CA ASP A 582 9.51 -15.25 20.58
C ASP A 582 8.86 -16.00 21.74
N LYS A 583 9.48 -17.12 22.12
CA LYS A 583 9.06 -17.95 23.26
C LYS A 583 9.17 -17.24 24.60
N LYS A 584 10.04 -16.24 24.74
CA LYS A 584 10.19 -15.48 25.98
C LYS A 584 8.94 -14.64 26.20
N THR A 585 8.57 -13.83 25.22
CA THR A 585 7.39 -12.96 25.31
C THR A 585 6.10 -13.78 25.38
N GLU A 586 6.00 -14.89 24.64
CA GLU A 586 4.88 -15.84 24.75
C GLU A 586 4.67 -16.34 26.20
N SER A 587 5.77 -16.72 26.88
CA SER A 587 5.71 -17.19 28.27
C SER A 587 5.20 -16.10 29.23
N LEU A 588 5.63 -14.84 29.03
CA LEU A 588 5.19 -13.71 29.85
C LEU A 588 3.69 -13.45 29.77
N LEU A 589 3.09 -13.70 28.60
CA LEU A 589 1.67 -13.43 28.34
C LEU A 589 0.71 -14.46 28.95
N THR A 590 1.19 -15.63 29.36
CA THR A 590 0.36 -16.74 29.88
C THR A 590 -0.65 -16.31 30.96
N LYS A 591 -0.29 -15.35 31.82
CA LYS A 591 -1.16 -14.87 32.91
C LYS A 591 -2.24 -13.88 32.48
N LEU A 592 -2.13 -13.31 31.28
CA LEU A 592 -3.09 -12.37 30.72
C LEU A 592 -4.13 -13.05 29.83
N ILE A 593 -3.92 -14.32 29.48
CA ILE A 593 -4.83 -15.09 28.63
C ILE A 593 -6.08 -15.45 29.43
N ASP A 594 -7.23 -15.06 28.90
CA ASP A 594 -8.54 -15.54 29.33
C ASP A 594 -9.01 -16.58 28.31
N ASN A 595 -9.08 -17.86 28.71
CA ASN A 595 -9.38 -18.95 27.78
C ASN A 595 -10.80 -18.86 27.20
N ASP A 596 -11.79 -18.44 27.98
CA ASP A 596 -13.17 -18.33 27.50
C ASP A 596 -13.30 -17.18 26.48
N ALA A 597 -12.60 -16.07 26.72
CA ALA A 597 -12.50 -14.96 25.76
C ALA A 597 -11.70 -15.35 24.50
N LEU A 598 -10.57 -16.05 24.67
CA LEU A 598 -9.72 -16.54 23.58
C LEU A 598 -10.52 -17.42 22.62
N LEU A 599 -11.15 -18.48 23.14
CA LEU A 599 -11.91 -19.43 22.33
C LEU A 599 -13.12 -18.78 21.65
N ALA A 600 -13.87 -17.94 22.35
CA ALA A 600 -14.98 -17.22 21.74
C ALA A 600 -14.52 -16.28 20.62
N CYS A 601 -13.43 -15.54 20.82
CA CYS A 601 -12.91 -14.63 19.82
C CYS A 601 -12.27 -15.36 18.63
N LEU A 602 -11.61 -16.50 18.84
CA LEU A 602 -11.09 -17.32 17.74
C LEU A 602 -12.21 -17.88 16.88
N ALA A 603 -13.32 -18.33 17.48
CA ALA A 603 -14.50 -18.77 16.73
C ALA A 603 -15.11 -17.63 15.91
N GLU A 604 -15.29 -16.45 16.50
CA GLU A 604 -15.79 -15.26 15.77
C GLU A 604 -14.86 -14.88 14.60
N ARG A 605 -13.54 -14.94 14.83
CA ARG A 605 -12.52 -14.62 13.81
C ARG A 605 -12.46 -15.65 12.70
N SER A 606 -12.65 -16.93 13.01
CA SER A 606 -12.75 -17.99 12.00
C SER A 606 -13.95 -17.76 11.09
N LEU A 607 -15.13 -17.47 11.66
CA LEU A 607 -16.32 -17.09 10.88
C LEU A 607 -16.03 -15.92 9.95
N LEU A 608 -15.41 -14.86 10.48
CA LEU A 608 -15.09 -13.68 9.69
C LEU A 608 -14.14 -14.01 8.55
N ARG A 609 -13.05 -14.73 8.85
CA ARG A 609 -12.04 -15.14 7.86
C ARG A 609 -12.62 -15.98 6.73
N THR A 610 -13.60 -16.85 7.02
CA THR A 610 -14.27 -17.68 6.01
C THR A 610 -15.21 -16.86 5.13
N LEU A 611 -15.92 -15.88 5.68
CA LEU A 611 -16.86 -15.04 4.93
C LEU A 611 -16.20 -13.86 4.21
N GLU A 612 -14.96 -13.53 4.57
CA GLU A 612 -14.30 -12.28 4.19
C GLU A 612 -14.02 -12.13 2.69
N GLY A 613 -14.44 -10.98 2.15
CA GLY A 613 -13.87 -10.31 0.97
C GLY A 613 -13.23 -8.94 1.31
N GLY A 614 -12.88 -8.71 2.59
CA GLY A 614 -12.24 -7.47 3.10
C GLY A 614 -12.92 -6.88 4.36
N CYS A 615 -12.25 -5.93 5.04
CA CYS A 615 -12.65 -5.32 6.33
C CYS A 615 -13.93 -4.43 6.32
N SER A 616 -14.66 -4.41 5.20
CA SER A 616 -15.80 -3.52 4.95
C SER A 616 -17.13 -4.29 4.81
N VAL A 617 -17.21 -5.50 5.37
CA VAL A 617 -18.40 -6.35 5.27
C VAL A 617 -19.35 -6.17 6.47
N PRO A 618 -20.67 -6.04 6.24
CA PRO A 618 -21.69 -5.87 7.28
C PRO A 618 -22.02 -7.19 7.99
N ILE A 619 -21.03 -7.75 8.68
CA ILE A 619 -21.13 -9.00 9.46
C ILE A 619 -21.19 -8.66 10.95
N GLY A 620 -22.17 -9.19 11.67
CA GLY A 620 -22.29 -9.07 13.12
C GLY A 620 -22.30 -10.43 13.82
N VAL A 621 -21.80 -10.47 15.05
CA VAL A 621 -21.78 -11.66 15.92
C VAL A 621 -22.22 -11.30 17.35
N GLU A 622 -22.75 -12.29 18.07
CA GLU A 622 -22.94 -12.23 19.52
C GLU A 622 -22.67 -13.63 20.09
N THR A 623 -21.75 -13.72 21.05
CA THR A 623 -21.35 -15.00 21.65
C THR A 623 -21.67 -15.07 23.14
N GLU A 624 -22.12 -16.23 23.59
CA GLU A 624 -22.46 -16.48 24.99
C GLU A 624 -22.09 -17.91 25.39
N TRP A 625 -21.37 -18.06 26.51
CA TRP A 625 -21.15 -19.35 27.14
C TRP A 625 -22.39 -19.76 27.93
N ILE A 626 -23.19 -20.68 27.38
CA ILE A 626 -24.45 -21.13 28.00
C ILE A 626 -24.19 -22.11 29.14
N GLU A 627 -23.16 -22.93 28.97
CA GLU A 627 -22.62 -23.87 29.96
C GLU A 627 -21.10 -23.93 29.77
N LYS A 628 -20.38 -24.51 30.73
CA LYS A 628 -18.93 -24.69 30.61
C LYS A 628 -18.59 -25.48 29.32
N GLY A 629 -17.78 -24.89 28.46
CA GLY A 629 -17.37 -25.49 27.20
C GLY A 629 -18.41 -25.45 26.08
N LYS A 630 -19.61 -24.87 26.29
CA LYS A 630 -20.63 -24.72 25.24
C LYS A 630 -20.83 -23.26 24.86
N LEU A 631 -20.44 -22.91 23.64
CA LEU A 631 -20.50 -21.57 23.10
C LEU A 631 -21.69 -21.45 22.13
N LEU A 632 -22.63 -20.56 22.45
CA LEU A 632 -23.66 -20.10 21.54
C LEU A 632 -23.09 -18.95 20.71
N MET A 633 -23.24 -19.01 19.38
CA MET A 633 -22.92 -17.91 18.48
C MET A 633 -24.14 -17.57 17.65
N LYS A 634 -24.60 -16.32 17.78
CA LYS A 634 -25.52 -15.68 16.84
C LYS A 634 -24.70 -14.89 15.83
N SER A 635 -25.07 -14.95 14.56
CA SER A 635 -24.38 -14.23 13.50
C SER A 635 -25.34 -13.73 12.43
N ILE A 636 -24.99 -12.62 11.78
CA ILE A 636 -25.80 -11.97 10.75
C ILE A 636 -24.93 -11.38 9.65
N VAL A 637 -25.38 -11.52 8.41
CA VAL A 637 -24.86 -10.81 7.22
C VAL A 637 -25.99 -10.00 6.61
N VAL A 638 -25.80 -8.69 6.42
CA VAL A 638 -26.87 -7.78 5.96
C VAL A 638 -26.46 -7.05 4.68
N SER A 639 -27.35 -6.73 3.75
CA SER A 639 -27.02 -5.82 2.65
C SER A 639 -26.71 -4.40 3.16
N LEU A 640 -25.93 -3.61 2.42
CA LEU A 640 -25.57 -2.24 2.85
C LEU A 640 -26.78 -1.34 3.07
N ASP A 641 -27.89 -1.59 2.35
CA ASP A 641 -29.16 -0.87 2.49
C ASP A 641 -30.11 -1.47 3.56
N GLY A 642 -29.71 -2.54 4.24
CA GLY A 642 -30.48 -3.18 5.31
C GLY A 642 -31.62 -4.11 4.85
N LYS A 643 -31.91 -4.21 3.55
CA LYS A 643 -33.09 -4.93 3.04
C LYS A 643 -32.97 -6.44 3.09
N ASP A 644 -31.81 -6.97 2.70
CA ASP A 644 -31.53 -8.40 2.71
C ASP A 644 -30.69 -8.76 3.92
N ALA A 645 -30.97 -9.91 4.53
CA ALA A 645 -30.17 -10.42 5.63
C ALA A 645 -30.22 -11.95 5.71
N VAL A 646 -29.13 -12.53 6.22
CA VAL A 646 -29.02 -13.94 6.53
C VAL A 646 -28.53 -14.07 7.97
N GLU A 647 -29.19 -14.91 8.75
CA GLU A 647 -28.92 -15.11 10.18
C GLU A 647 -28.64 -16.58 10.49
N ALA A 648 -27.76 -16.80 11.45
CA ALA A 648 -27.48 -18.11 12.04
C ALA A 648 -27.40 -18.02 13.56
N GLU A 649 -27.82 -19.08 14.23
CA GLU A 649 -27.71 -19.27 15.66
C GLU A 649 -27.33 -20.73 15.90
N THR A 650 -26.11 -20.94 16.40
CA THR A 650 -25.53 -22.27 16.53
C THR A 650 -24.89 -22.42 17.90
N LEU A 651 -25.14 -23.57 18.55
CA LEU A 651 -24.53 -23.96 19.82
C LEU A 651 -23.57 -25.12 19.56
N ALA A 652 -22.32 -25.00 19.99
CA ALA A 652 -21.31 -26.06 19.86
C ALA A 652 -20.48 -26.21 21.14
N GLU A 653 -19.88 -27.38 21.31
CA GLU A 653 -18.85 -27.61 22.31
C GLU A 653 -17.50 -27.09 21.77
N VAL A 654 -16.85 -26.22 22.53
CA VAL A 654 -15.60 -25.55 22.17
C VAL A 654 -14.65 -25.65 23.36
N LEU A 655 -13.67 -26.56 23.26
CA LEU A 655 -12.74 -26.88 24.36
C LEU A 655 -11.28 -26.54 24.02
N SER A 656 -10.99 -26.30 22.75
CA SER A 656 -9.66 -26.00 22.22
C SER A 656 -9.71 -24.95 21.12
N GLU A 657 -8.57 -24.34 20.80
CA GLU A 657 -8.44 -23.39 19.69
C GLU A 657 -8.87 -24.00 18.35
N LYS A 658 -8.62 -25.30 18.17
CA LYS A 658 -9.06 -26.06 16.99
C LYS A 658 -10.59 -26.14 16.93
N ASP A 659 -11.25 -26.47 18.03
CA ASP A 659 -12.72 -26.54 18.08
C ASP A 659 -13.34 -25.16 17.79
N ALA A 660 -12.71 -24.09 18.30
CA ALA A 660 -13.14 -22.72 18.02
C ALA A 660 -13.04 -22.41 16.52
N ASP A 661 -11.94 -22.78 15.88
CA ASP A 661 -11.73 -22.57 14.46
C ASP A 661 -12.75 -23.34 13.61
N GLU A 662 -12.96 -24.63 13.90
CA GLU A 662 -13.95 -25.49 13.22
C GLU A 662 -15.37 -24.97 13.45
N PHE A 663 -15.69 -24.49 14.65
CA PHE A 663 -17.00 -23.92 14.96
C PHE A 663 -17.29 -22.66 14.14
N GLY A 664 -16.34 -21.71 14.08
CA GLY A 664 -16.50 -20.51 13.26
C GLY A 664 -16.67 -20.81 11.77
N LEU A 665 -15.91 -21.77 11.25
CA LEU A 665 -16.03 -22.27 9.88
C LEU A 665 -17.43 -22.85 9.61
N ALA A 666 -17.95 -23.67 10.53
CA ALA A 666 -19.27 -24.28 10.39
C ALA A 666 -20.40 -23.23 10.38
N VAL A 667 -20.32 -22.20 11.23
CA VAL A 667 -21.31 -21.11 11.24
C VAL A 667 -21.24 -20.29 9.95
N ALA A 668 -20.03 -20.03 9.43
CA ALA A 668 -19.86 -19.36 8.15
C ALA A 668 -20.46 -20.17 6.98
N GLN A 669 -20.27 -21.49 6.96
CA GLN A 669 -20.85 -22.38 5.95
C GLN A 669 -22.38 -22.40 6.02
N ASP A 670 -22.99 -22.37 7.21
CA ASP A 670 -24.44 -22.24 7.38
C ASP A 670 -24.96 -20.91 6.80
N LEU A 671 -24.28 -19.80 7.09
CA LEU A 671 -24.60 -18.49 6.49
C LEU A 671 -24.49 -18.51 4.96
N ILE A 672 -23.43 -19.13 4.41
CA ILE A 672 -23.25 -19.29 2.96
C ILE A 672 -24.39 -20.09 2.35
N ALA A 673 -24.76 -21.23 2.95
CA ALA A 673 -25.84 -22.09 2.50
C ALA A 673 -27.20 -21.36 2.51
N LYS A 674 -27.40 -20.45 3.48
CA LYS A 674 -28.59 -19.59 3.57
C LYS A 674 -28.54 -18.35 2.65
N GLY A 675 -27.46 -18.15 1.90
CA GLY A 675 -27.37 -17.14 0.84
C GLY A 675 -26.49 -15.93 1.15
N ALA A 676 -25.68 -15.96 2.22
CA ALA A 676 -24.77 -14.85 2.56
C ALA A 676 -23.82 -14.49 1.41
N SER A 677 -23.39 -15.47 0.60
CA SER A 677 -22.53 -15.23 -0.57
C SER A 677 -23.14 -14.24 -1.56
N LYS A 678 -24.46 -14.24 -1.76
CA LYS A 678 -25.11 -13.28 -2.68
C LYS A 678 -25.04 -11.85 -2.14
N ILE A 679 -25.25 -11.67 -0.84
CA ILE A 679 -25.15 -10.37 -0.17
C ILE A 679 -23.71 -9.87 -0.25
N LEU A 680 -22.74 -10.72 0.09
CA LEU A 680 -21.32 -10.37 0.08
C LEU A 680 -20.80 -10.12 -1.34
N GLN A 681 -21.21 -10.90 -2.33
CA GLN A 681 -20.90 -10.66 -3.74
C GLN A 681 -21.51 -9.34 -4.22
N ALA A 682 -22.75 -8.99 -3.88
CA ALA A 682 -23.32 -7.70 -4.26
C ALA A 682 -22.51 -6.50 -3.72
N ILE A 683 -21.85 -6.68 -2.58
CA ILE A 683 -20.91 -5.70 -2.01
C ILE A 683 -19.56 -5.75 -2.74
N ASN A 684 -19.12 -6.94 -3.14
CA ASN A 684 -17.88 -7.22 -3.86
C ASN A 684 -18.01 -7.20 -5.40
N ILE A 685 -19.12 -6.82 -6.04
CA ILE A 685 -19.21 -6.69 -7.52
C ILE A 685 -18.44 -5.43 -8.02
N THR A 686 -17.66 -4.80 -7.14
CA THR A 686 -16.52 -3.92 -7.51
C THR A 686 -15.13 -4.58 -7.35
N LYS A 687 -15.02 -5.83 -6.88
CA LYS A 687 -13.80 -6.66 -6.76
C LYS A 687 -14.12 -8.18 -6.72
N ASP A 688 -13.82 -8.90 -7.80
CA ASP A 688 -14.14 -10.33 -7.99
C ASP A 688 -13.75 -11.24 -6.82
N VAL A 689 -14.63 -12.20 -6.48
CA VAL A 689 -14.43 -13.24 -5.47
C VAL A 689 -14.02 -14.54 -6.15
N VAL A 690 -12.88 -15.12 -5.75
CA VAL A 690 -12.42 -16.46 -6.18
C VAL A 690 -13.21 -17.53 -5.43
N VAL A 691 -13.74 -18.51 -6.18
CA VAL A 691 -14.36 -19.73 -5.67
C VAL A 691 -13.45 -20.89 -6.04
N ASP A 692 -12.65 -21.39 -5.11
CA ASP A 692 -12.01 -22.69 -5.26
C ASP A 692 -12.70 -23.71 -4.35
N GLY A 693 -13.44 -24.62 -4.98
CA GLY A 693 -13.91 -25.85 -4.36
C GLY A 693 -12.87 -26.97 -4.55
N PRO A 694 -12.91 -28.03 -3.73
CA PRO A 694 -11.96 -29.13 -3.84
C PRO A 694 -12.29 -29.98 -5.08
N SER A 695 -11.37 -30.07 -6.03
CA SER A 695 -11.35 -31.14 -7.02
C SER A 695 -10.76 -32.42 -6.42
N ALA A 696 -11.39 -33.54 -6.76
CA ALA A 696 -11.17 -34.90 -6.28
C ALA A 696 -9.72 -35.42 -6.31
#